data_AF-A0A068U5C8-F1
#
_entry.id   AF-A0A068U5C8-F1
#
_cell.length_a   1.000
_cell.length_b   1.000
_cell.length_c   1.000
_cell.angle_alpha   90.00
_cell.angle_beta   90.00
_cell.angle_gamma   90.00
#
_symmetry.space_group_name_H-M   'P 1'
#
loop_
_entity.id
_entity.type
_entity.pdbx_description
1 polymer ?
#
loop_
_entity_poly.entity_id
_entity_poly.type
_entity_poly.pdbx_seq_one_letter_code
_entity_poly.pdbx_strand_id
1 'polypeptide(L)'
;MRTFFASESCKETELNSINPQSWLQVERGKLSKISFESNSSIESLIKVPEPSILPYFKPVDYVEVLARLHEELEACSSQERSNLYLLQYQVFKGLGEVKLRRTSLHSAWIKASSVYERLVFGAWLKYEKQGEELISDLMSSCGKCAKEFGMIDVASELPASSNLFSSGTIVDNGKAVSGQVSFRIGNERILCDRQKIAGLSAPFHAMFNGCFTESSLEEIDMSENNISPLGMRAISEFSVAGCLNEVPPNLLLEILVFANKFCCERLKDSCDRKLASLVSSRQDAVELMEYALEENSPVLAASCFQVFLHELPESLNDSQVVKLLCNSNREQRSIMVGSAAFSLYYLLGEVSLNLDPRSDRTVCILEQLVDSAETTQQKMVAYHQLGCVRLLRKEYNKAEQLFQAALEAGHIYSVVGLARINHIKGNKQWAYEKLSSVISSHSPLGWMYQERSLYCEGERRWEDLEKATEFDPTLVYPYMYRAASLMRKQDAQAALSEINRILGFKLALECLELRFCFYLALEDYQSAICDIQAILTLAPHYRMFDGRVAASQLRTLVREHVENWTTADCWLQLYDKWSSVDDIGSLSVIYQMLESDAAKGVLYFRQSLLLLRLNCPEAAMRSLQLARQHASSDHERLVYEGWILYDTGHCAEGLWKAEESISLQRSFEAFFLKAYALADSCLDPSCSSVVVALLDEALKCPSDRLRKGQALNNLGSVYVDCGKLDAAADCYINALKIRHTRAHQGLARVHFLRNDKNAAYEEMTKLIEKARNNASAYEKRSEYCERELAKADLEMVTRLDPLRVYPYRYRAAVLMDNHQTKEAIAELSRAIAFKADLHLLHLRAAFHEHVGNVMGALRDCRAALSVDPNHQEMLEFHSRVNSREP
;
A
#
# COMPACT_ATOMS: atom_id res chain seq x y z
N MET A 1 -68.13 10.46 12.73
CA MET A 1 -68.35 9.82 14.05
C MET A 1 -69.68 9.07 14.02
N ARG A 2 -69.75 8.04 13.18
CA ARG A 2 -70.94 7.29 12.71
C ARG A 2 -70.44 6.35 11.60
N THR A 3 -71.21 5.30 11.25
CA THR A 3 -71.16 4.55 9.96
C THR A 3 -69.85 3.82 9.60
N PHE A 4 -69.79 2.75 8.78
CA PHE A 4 -70.81 1.81 8.24
C PHE A 4 -70.14 0.49 7.77
N PHE A 5 -70.96 -0.50 7.39
CA PHE A 5 -70.69 -1.60 6.44
C PHE A 5 -70.21 -1.07 5.05
N ALA A 6 -69.56 -1.79 4.12
CA ALA A 6 -68.96 -3.14 4.01
C ALA A 6 -67.83 -3.04 2.90
N SER A 7 -67.45 -3.96 1.98
CA SER A 7 -67.93 -5.27 1.50
C SER A 7 -66.85 -6.02 0.67
N GLU A 8 -67.17 -7.27 0.28
CA GLU A 8 -66.72 -8.09 -0.88
C GLU A 8 -65.96 -7.38 -2.03
N SER A 9 -64.96 -7.97 -2.71
CA SER A 9 -64.28 -9.30 -2.68
C SER A 9 -62.86 -9.14 -3.33
N CYS A 10 -61.96 -10.11 -3.53
CA CYS A 10 -62.07 -11.55 -3.82
C CYS A 10 -60.69 -12.29 -3.70
N LYS A 11 -60.69 -13.54 -3.22
CA LYS A 11 -59.62 -14.56 -3.28
C LYS A 11 -58.23 -14.25 -2.67
N GLU A 12 -58.00 -14.81 -1.49
CA GLU A 12 -56.67 -15.09 -0.95
C GLU A 12 -56.14 -16.46 -1.43
N THR A 13 -54.84 -16.68 -1.31
CA THR A 13 -54.20 -18.01 -1.38
C THR A 13 -53.31 -18.16 -0.15
N GLU A 14 -53.54 -19.19 0.66
CA GLU A 14 -52.95 -19.33 2.00
C GLU A 14 -51.44 -19.59 1.99
N LEU A 15 -50.80 -19.22 3.11
CA LEU A 15 -49.42 -19.59 3.39
C LEU A 15 -49.28 -21.11 3.56
N ASN A 16 -48.07 -21.63 3.31
CA ASN A 16 -47.66 -22.87 3.96
C ASN A 16 -46.21 -22.78 4.47
N SER A 17 -45.96 -23.51 5.55
CA SER A 17 -44.79 -23.34 6.42
C SER A 17 -43.47 -23.70 5.76
N ILE A 18 -42.45 -22.84 5.94
CA ILE A 18 -41.06 -23.20 5.72
C ILE A 18 -40.64 -24.20 6.80
N ASN A 19 -40.21 -25.40 6.39
CA ASN A 19 -39.57 -26.39 7.26
C ASN A 19 -38.33 -26.95 6.51
N PRO A 20 -37.18 -27.17 7.16
CA PRO A 20 -35.90 -27.28 6.45
C PRO A 20 -35.45 -28.73 6.16
N GLN A 21 -34.38 -28.82 5.37
CA GLN A 21 -33.51 -29.97 5.08
C GLN A 21 -33.98 -31.02 4.06
N SER A 22 -33.13 -31.22 3.05
CA SER A 22 -33.05 -32.44 2.22
C SER A 22 -31.60 -32.92 1.98
N TRP A 23 -30.63 -32.35 2.70
CA TRP A 23 -29.18 -32.62 2.57
C TRP A 23 -28.58 -33.40 3.76
N LEU A 24 -29.42 -33.90 4.67
CA LEU A 24 -29.04 -34.66 5.87
C LEU A 24 -29.78 -36.00 5.93
N GLN A 25 -29.37 -36.95 5.08
CA GLN A 25 -29.65 -38.37 5.27
C GLN A 25 -28.36 -39.18 5.12
N VAL A 26 -27.79 -39.58 6.25
CA VAL A 26 -26.63 -40.48 6.32
C VAL A 26 -27.14 -41.92 6.29
N GLU A 27 -27.36 -42.47 5.09
CA GLU A 27 -27.62 -43.91 4.94
C GLU A 27 -26.32 -44.71 4.88
N ARG A 28 -26.14 -45.63 5.82
CA ARG A 28 -24.93 -46.46 5.92
C ARG A 28 -24.95 -47.62 4.92
N GLY A 29 -24.40 -47.35 3.73
CA GLY A 29 -23.61 -48.32 2.98
C GLY A 29 -24.36 -49.28 2.05
N LYS A 30 -24.21 -49.02 0.75
CA LYS A 30 -23.78 -50.02 -0.24
C LYS A 30 -23.22 -49.32 -1.48
N LEU A 31 -22.16 -49.89 -2.07
CA LEU A 31 -21.58 -49.41 -3.30
C LEU A 31 -22.51 -49.70 -4.49
N SER A 32 -22.94 -48.64 -5.19
CA SER A 32 -23.37 -48.71 -6.58
C SER A 32 -22.57 -47.68 -7.38
N LYS A 33 -22.02 -48.10 -8.53
CA LYS A 33 -21.32 -47.17 -9.43
C LYS A 33 -22.35 -46.30 -10.13
N ILE A 34 -22.42 -45.02 -9.76
CA ILE A 34 -23.18 -44.02 -10.51
C ILE A 34 -22.24 -43.48 -11.61
N SER A 35 -22.68 -43.56 -12.86
CA SER A 35 -21.99 -42.95 -14.00
C SER A 35 -22.24 -41.44 -14.01
N PHE A 36 -21.17 -40.65 -14.03
CA PHE A 36 -21.26 -39.19 -14.12
C PHE A 36 -21.73 -38.71 -15.51
N GLU A 37 -23.02 -38.46 -15.65
CA GLU A 37 -23.58 -37.62 -16.73
C GLU A 37 -23.94 -36.23 -16.16
N SER A 38 -22.93 -35.43 -15.80
CA SER A 38 -23.14 -34.10 -15.18
C SER A 38 -22.05 -33.06 -15.50
N ASN A 39 -21.63 -32.93 -16.76
CA ASN A 39 -20.57 -31.99 -17.18
C ASN A 39 -20.88 -30.51 -16.79
N SER A 40 -22.17 -30.14 -16.71
CA SER A 40 -22.61 -28.76 -16.48
C SER A 40 -22.25 -28.18 -15.10
N SER A 41 -21.98 -29.01 -14.09
CA SER A 41 -21.59 -28.52 -12.76
C SER A 41 -20.13 -28.09 -12.72
N ILE A 42 -19.22 -28.91 -13.25
CA ILE A 42 -17.77 -28.67 -13.26
C ILE A 42 -17.41 -27.48 -14.16
N GLU A 43 -18.06 -27.35 -15.32
CA GLU A 43 -17.87 -26.18 -16.20
C GLU A 43 -18.20 -24.84 -15.51
N SER A 44 -19.14 -24.83 -14.56
CA SER A 44 -19.52 -23.63 -13.81
C SER A 44 -18.46 -23.19 -12.78
N LEU A 45 -17.62 -24.11 -12.31
CA LEU A 45 -16.53 -23.85 -11.37
C LEU A 45 -15.27 -23.34 -12.08
N ILE A 46 -15.03 -23.77 -13.32
CA ILE A 46 -13.84 -23.41 -14.13
C ILE A 46 -14.07 -22.08 -14.90
N LYS A 47 -14.82 -21.15 -14.29
CA LYS A 47 -15.09 -19.82 -14.85
C LYS A 47 -14.00 -18.84 -14.42
N VAL A 48 -13.19 -18.38 -15.37
CA VAL A 48 -12.20 -17.33 -15.14
C VAL A 48 -12.91 -15.96 -15.13
N PRO A 49 -12.77 -15.14 -14.06
CA PRO A 49 -13.30 -13.79 -14.04
C PRO A 49 -12.53 -12.89 -15.01
N GLU A 50 -13.20 -11.85 -15.54
CA GLU A 50 -12.50 -10.85 -16.36
C GLU A 50 -11.61 -9.96 -15.48
N PRO A 51 -10.49 -9.41 -16.01
CA PRO A 51 -9.67 -8.44 -15.28
C PRO A 51 -10.51 -7.23 -14.85
N SER A 52 -10.30 -6.76 -13.62
CA SER A 52 -10.82 -5.47 -13.16
C SER A 52 -10.10 -4.31 -13.85
N ILE A 53 -10.82 -3.19 -14.06
CA ILE A 53 -10.17 -1.93 -14.44
C ILE A 53 -9.51 -1.36 -13.18
N LEU A 54 -8.22 -1.04 -13.29
CA LEU A 54 -7.38 -0.62 -12.17
C LEU A 54 -7.61 0.88 -11.88
N PRO A 55 -8.12 1.29 -10.70
CA PRO A 55 -8.48 2.69 -10.41
C PRO A 55 -7.25 3.52 -9.98
N TYR A 56 -6.20 3.53 -10.80
CA TYR A 56 -4.96 4.23 -10.54
C TYR A 56 -4.18 4.56 -11.82
N PHE A 57 -3.20 5.46 -11.74
CA PHE A 57 -2.44 5.89 -12.91
C PHE A 57 -1.60 4.74 -13.48
N LYS A 58 -1.81 4.41 -14.76
CA LYS A 58 -0.98 3.44 -15.49
C LYS A 58 -0.41 4.05 -16.78
N PRO A 59 0.76 4.74 -16.72
CA PRO A 59 1.41 5.32 -17.89
C PRO A 59 1.89 4.25 -18.89
N VAL A 60 2.07 4.63 -20.16
CA VAL A 60 2.53 3.72 -21.23
C VAL A 60 4.05 3.69 -21.38
N ASP A 61 4.73 4.81 -21.16
CA ASP A 61 6.17 4.82 -20.84
C ASP A 61 6.31 5.45 -19.45
N TYR A 62 6.48 4.60 -18.43
CA TYR A 62 6.66 5.07 -17.05
C TYR A 62 8.07 5.61 -16.81
N VAL A 63 9.06 5.21 -17.61
CA VAL A 63 10.45 5.67 -17.50
C VAL A 63 10.52 7.13 -17.91
N GLU A 64 9.86 7.46 -19.03
CA GLU A 64 9.64 8.84 -19.48
C GLU A 64 8.94 9.70 -18.42
N VAL A 65 7.90 9.18 -17.75
CA VAL A 65 7.19 9.93 -16.69
C VAL A 65 8.07 10.14 -15.45
N LEU A 66 8.78 9.11 -14.99
CA LEU A 66 9.71 9.25 -13.85
C LEU A 66 10.87 10.20 -14.18
N ALA A 67 11.38 10.18 -15.42
CA ALA A 67 12.44 11.07 -15.85
C ALA A 67 12.03 12.55 -15.79
N ARG A 68 10.83 12.88 -16.28
CA ARG A 68 10.26 14.23 -16.18
C ARG A 68 9.98 14.64 -14.73
N LEU A 69 9.41 13.75 -13.91
CA LEU A 69 9.18 14.04 -12.49
C LEU A 69 10.49 14.32 -11.74
N HIS A 70 11.60 13.69 -12.12
CA HIS A 70 12.92 13.97 -11.55
C HIS A 70 13.45 15.35 -11.98
N GLU A 71 13.37 15.67 -13.26
CA GLU A 71 13.75 16.98 -13.83
C GLU A 71 12.91 18.12 -13.23
N GLU A 72 11.60 17.90 -13.06
CA GLU A 72 10.69 18.79 -12.33
C GLU A 72 11.13 18.92 -10.85
N LEU A 73 11.51 17.83 -10.16
CA LEU A 73 12.03 17.87 -8.77
C LEU A 73 13.38 18.58 -8.62
N GLU A 74 14.27 18.51 -9.63
CA GLU A 74 15.53 19.24 -9.66
C GLU A 74 15.30 20.75 -9.86
N ALA A 75 14.41 21.13 -10.77
CA ALA A 75 14.13 22.53 -11.13
C ALA A 75 13.15 23.26 -10.17
N CYS A 76 12.25 22.53 -9.51
CA CYS A 76 11.14 23.10 -8.72
C CYS A 76 11.59 23.79 -7.42
N SER A 77 10.84 24.82 -7.01
CA SER A 77 10.94 25.44 -5.69
C SER A 77 10.71 24.44 -4.53
N SER A 78 10.83 24.85 -3.27
CA SER A 78 10.51 23.96 -2.13
C SER A 78 9.02 23.67 -1.98
N GLN A 79 8.12 24.45 -2.62
CA GLN A 79 6.69 24.44 -2.32
C GLN A 79 5.88 23.36 -3.05
N GLU A 80 6.30 22.93 -4.24
CA GLU A 80 5.50 22.03 -5.09
C GLU A 80 6.01 20.57 -5.06
N ARG A 81 7.16 20.34 -4.42
CA ARG A 81 7.86 19.04 -4.38
C ARG A 81 7.02 17.91 -3.76
N SER A 82 6.22 18.21 -2.74
CA SER A 82 5.31 17.24 -2.14
C SER A 82 4.28 16.67 -3.13
N ASN A 83 3.75 17.52 -4.03
CA ASN A 83 2.85 17.11 -5.10
C ASN A 83 3.56 16.32 -6.21
N LEU A 84 4.82 16.63 -6.52
CA LEU A 84 5.64 15.84 -7.44
C LEU A 84 5.92 14.43 -6.89
N TYR A 85 6.23 14.30 -5.59
CA TYR A 85 6.32 13.00 -4.93
C TYR A 85 4.96 12.27 -4.87
N LEU A 86 3.84 12.97 -4.73
CA LEU A 86 2.51 12.35 -4.85
C LEU A 86 2.26 11.78 -6.27
N LEU A 87 2.66 12.48 -7.34
CA LEU A 87 2.59 11.94 -8.71
C LEU A 87 3.53 10.73 -8.88
N GLN A 88 4.72 10.75 -8.27
CA GLN A 88 5.65 9.62 -8.27
C GLN A 88 5.08 8.39 -7.51
N TYR A 89 4.40 8.59 -6.37
CA TYR A 89 3.63 7.56 -5.66
C TYR A 89 2.58 6.91 -6.58
N GLN A 90 1.86 7.71 -7.37
CA GLN A 90 0.85 7.18 -8.30
C GLN A 90 1.47 6.28 -9.39
N VAL A 91 2.65 6.64 -9.92
CA VAL A 91 3.39 5.80 -10.88
C VAL A 91 3.86 4.49 -10.23
N PHE A 92 4.42 4.52 -9.02
CA PHE A 92 4.85 3.30 -8.33
C PHE A 92 3.67 2.42 -7.91
N LYS A 93 2.51 2.99 -7.54
CA LYS A 93 1.25 2.23 -7.40
C LYS A 93 0.83 1.61 -8.74
N GLY A 94 0.97 2.34 -9.85
CA GLY A 94 0.77 1.87 -11.22
C GLY A 94 1.55 0.61 -11.59
N LEU A 95 2.78 0.49 -11.07
CA LEU A 95 3.72 -0.61 -11.27
C LEU A 95 3.58 -1.75 -10.23
N GLY A 96 2.87 -1.52 -9.12
CA GLY A 96 2.78 -2.47 -8.00
C GLY A 96 3.99 -2.45 -7.05
N GLU A 97 4.85 -1.44 -7.12
CA GLU A 97 6.10 -1.36 -6.35
C GLU A 97 5.85 -0.87 -4.91
N VAL A 98 5.47 -1.81 -4.03
CA VAL A 98 5.02 -1.52 -2.65
C VAL A 98 6.08 -0.79 -1.81
N LYS A 99 7.38 -1.07 -2.01
CA LYS A 99 8.45 -0.34 -1.32
C LYS A 99 8.58 1.09 -1.86
N LEU A 100 8.71 1.25 -3.19
CA LEU A 100 8.94 2.54 -3.81
C LEU A 100 7.78 3.52 -3.59
N ARG A 101 6.52 3.05 -3.63
CA ARG A 101 5.35 3.89 -3.33
C ARG A 101 5.39 4.41 -1.87
N ARG A 102 5.71 3.56 -0.89
CA ARG A 102 5.87 3.98 0.52
C ARG A 102 7.02 4.98 0.71
N THR A 103 8.18 4.76 0.07
CA THR A 103 9.32 5.71 0.09
C THR A 103 8.96 7.06 -0.53
N SER A 104 8.24 7.04 -1.65
CA SER A 104 7.79 8.24 -2.35
C SER A 104 6.80 9.07 -1.52
N LEU A 105 5.84 8.41 -0.87
CA LEU A 105 4.90 9.04 0.07
C LEU A 105 5.60 9.63 1.31
N HIS A 106 6.64 8.98 1.82
CA HIS A 106 7.46 9.50 2.91
C HIS A 106 8.28 10.73 2.48
N SER A 107 8.80 10.74 1.25
CA SER A 107 9.40 11.94 0.65
C SER A 107 8.39 13.08 0.48
N ALA A 108 7.14 12.79 0.10
CA ALA A 108 6.07 13.79 0.03
C ALA A 108 5.80 14.44 1.40
N TRP A 109 5.79 13.63 2.48
CA TRP A 109 5.64 14.12 3.86
C TRP A 109 6.85 14.96 4.33
N ILE A 110 8.08 14.52 4.09
CA ILE A 110 9.31 15.26 4.44
C ILE A 110 9.43 16.58 3.67
N LYS A 111 8.88 16.65 2.45
CA LYS A 111 8.90 17.86 1.59
C LYS A 111 7.57 18.61 1.56
N ALA A 112 6.66 18.32 2.50
CA ALA A 112 5.39 19.01 2.64
C ALA A 112 5.59 20.49 2.96
N SER A 113 4.93 21.36 2.18
CA SER A 113 5.09 22.82 2.28
C SER A 113 4.26 23.45 3.39
N SER A 114 3.17 22.78 3.78
CA SER A 114 2.13 23.28 4.68
C SER A 114 1.85 22.31 5.84
N VAL A 115 1.16 22.80 6.88
CA VAL A 115 0.68 21.95 7.99
C VAL A 115 -0.34 20.93 7.47
N TYR A 116 -1.24 21.37 6.59
CA TYR A 116 -2.28 20.53 5.98
C TYR A 116 -1.70 19.36 5.17
N GLU A 117 -0.65 19.59 4.37
CA GLU A 117 0.08 18.51 3.67
C GLU A 117 0.73 17.53 4.66
N ARG A 118 1.34 18.02 5.75
CA ARG A 118 1.94 17.16 6.78
C ARG A 118 0.89 16.28 7.49
N LEU A 119 -0.29 16.83 7.77
CA LEU A 119 -1.43 16.08 8.31
C LEU A 119 -1.91 15.00 7.34
N VAL A 120 -2.17 15.37 6.07
CA VAL A 120 -2.65 14.44 5.03
C VAL A 120 -1.64 13.32 4.76
N PHE A 121 -0.38 13.64 4.47
CA PHE A 121 0.62 12.61 4.16
C PHE A 121 1.01 11.78 5.39
N GLY A 122 0.99 12.35 6.60
CA GLY A 122 1.20 11.60 7.85
C GLY A 122 0.10 10.57 8.10
N ALA A 123 -1.16 10.97 7.93
CA ALA A 123 -2.31 10.06 7.99
C ALA A 123 -2.30 9.01 6.88
N TRP A 124 -1.83 9.37 5.68
CA TRP A 124 -1.65 8.43 4.57
C TRP A 124 -0.57 7.39 4.87
N LEU A 125 0.57 7.80 5.46
CA LEU A 125 1.61 6.87 5.91
C LEU A 125 1.12 5.94 7.03
N LYS A 126 0.24 6.41 7.92
CA LYS A 126 -0.45 5.57 8.90
C LYS A 126 -1.43 4.59 8.24
N TYR A 127 -2.24 5.06 7.27
CA TYR A 127 -3.19 4.23 6.52
C TYR A 127 -2.48 3.12 5.72
N GLU A 128 -1.38 3.46 5.05
CA GLU A 128 -0.53 2.51 4.31
C GLU A 128 0.14 1.45 5.20
N LYS A 129 0.18 1.66 6.52
CA LYS A 129 0.67 0.72 7.54
C LYS A 129 -0.46 -0.02 8.29
N GLN A 130 -1.71 0.04 7.83
CA GLN A 130 -2.81 -0.65 8.52
C GLN A 130 -2.60 -2.17 8.57
N GLY A 131 -3.04 -2.76 9.69
CA GLY A 131 -2.57 -4.07 10.12
C GLY A 131 -1.27 -4.05 10.94
N GLU A 132 -0.53 -2.94 11.07
CA GLU A 132 0.59 -2.80 12.05
C GLU A 132 0.10 -2.41 13.46
N GLU A 133 -1.21 -2.36 13.70
CA GLU A 133 -1.85 -2.03 15.01
C GLU A 133 -1.32 -2.89 16.18
N LEU A 134 -1.05 -4.16 15.94
CA LEU A 134 -0.50 -5.14 16.90
C LEU A 134 0.97 -4.87 17.28
N ILE A 135 1.53 -3.78 16.75
CA ILE A 135 2.89 -3.27 16.95
C ILE A 135 2.84 -1.80 17.43
N SER A 136 1.66 -1.17 17.51
CA SER A 136 1.53 0.27 17.84
C SER A 136 2.18 0.64 19.18
N ASP A 137 2.12 -0.24 20.18
CA ASP A 137 2.84 -0.13 21.45
C ASP A 137 4.37 -0.16 21.27
N LEU A 138 4.88 -1.14 20.52
CA LEU A 138 6.31 -1.29 20.25
C LEU A 138 6.85 -0.10 19.44
N MET A 139 6.12 0.36 18.43
CA MET A 139 6.48 1.55 17.64
C MET A 139 6.42 2.82 18.51
N SER A 140 5.46 2.95 19.43
CA SER A 140 5.40 4.09 20.36
C SER A 140 6.60 4.14 21.32
N SER A 141 7.16 2.97 21.68
CA SER A 141 8.39 2.89 22.49
C SER A 141 9.66 3.27 21.71
N CYS A 142 9.62 3.25 20.38
CA CYS A 142 10.73 3.64 19.53
C CYS A 142 10.75 5.17 19.32
N GLY A 143 11.68 5.86 19.99
CA GLY A 143 11.77 7.34 20.02
C GLY A 143 12.01 8.05 18.68
N LYS A 144 12.20 7.31 17.57
CA LYS A 144 12.10 7.81 16.19
C LYS A 144 10.64 7.83 15.73
N CYS A 145 9.99 6.66 15.71
CA CYS A 145 8.62 6.46 15.21
C CYS A 145 7.60 7.31 15.98
N ALA A 146 7.79 7.50 17.29
CA ALA A 146 6.95 8.36 18.12
C ALA A 146 6.89 9.84 17.63
N LYS A 147 7.86 10.28 16.82
CA LYS A 147 7.89 11.62 16.20
C LYS A 147 7.27 11.67 14.79
N GLU A 148 7.10 10.51 14.14
CA GLU A 148 6.52 10.43 12.79
C GLU A 148 4.99 10.29 12.81
N PHE A 149 4.45 9.67 13.87
CA PHE A 149 3.01 9.34 13.98
C PHE A 149 2.32 10.03 15.17
N GLY A 150 3.01 10.93 15.87
CA GLY A 150 2.42 11.75 16.94
C GLY A 150 1.48 12.83 16.40
N MET A 151 0.55 13.28 17.24
CA MET A 151 -0.30 14.44 16.92
C MET A 151 0.58 15.69 16.77
N ILE A 152 0.47 16.36 15.62
CA ILE A 152 1.06 17.68 15.39
C ILE A 152 0.30 18.70 16.23
N ASP A 153 1.00 19.63 16.88
CA ASP A 153 0.39 20.83 17.45
C ASP A 153 0.14 21.86 16.34
N VAL A 154 -1.07 21.79 15.77
CA VAL A 154 -1.56 22.70 14.73
C VAL A 154 -1.49 24.17 15.15
N ALA A 155 -1.60 24.47 16.45
CA ALA A 155 -1.56 25.84 16.92
C ALA A 155 -0.16 26.45 16.83
N SER A 156 0.91 25.78 17.30
CA SER A 156 2.27 26.34 17.16
C SER A 156 2.79 26.37 15.72
N GLU A 157 2.24 25.53 14.84
CA GLU A 157 2.62 25.44 13.42
C GLU A 157 1.91 26.45 12.50
N LEU A 158 0.72 26.95 12.87
CA LEU A 158 -0.01 27.98 12.10
C LEU A 158 0.30 29.40 12.61
N PRO A 159 0.79 30.32 11.75
CA PRO A 159 1.24 31.65 12.18
C PRO A 159 0.10 32.47 12.78
N ALA A 160 0.33 33.03 13.97
CA ALA A 160 -0.62 33.92 14.63
C ALA A 160 -0.89 35.19 13.82
N SER A 161 -2.11 35.73 13.92
CA SER A 161 -2.59 36.89 13.17
C SER A 161 -1.84 38.19 13.54
N SER A 162 -0.64 38.37 12.98
CA SER A 162 0.32 39.42 13.34
C SER A 162 0.02 40.80 12.75
N ASN A 163 -1.25 41.08 12.45
CA ASN A 163 -1.72 42.41 12.07
C ASN A 163 -1.52 43.38 13.25
N LEU A 164 -0.40 44.10 13.19
CA LEU A 164 -0.13 45.28 13.98
C LEU A 164 -0.92 46.45 13.39
N PHE A 165 -2.08 46.74 13.98
CA PHE A 165 -2.69 48.06 13.84
C PHE A 165 -1.74 49.09 14.43
N SER A 166 -0.90 49.69 13.58
CA SER A 166 -0.14 50.88 13.92
C SER A 166 -1.14 52.00 14.19
N SER A 167 -1.29 52.39 15.46
CA SER A 167 -2.13 53.52 15.83
C SER A 167 -1.70 54.75 15.05
N GLY A 168 -2.53 55.18 14.10
CA GLY A 168 -2.34 56.46 13.41
C GLY A 168 -2.25 57.59 14.43
N THR A 169 -1.39 58.57 14.17
CA THR A 169 -1.14 59.67 15.11
C THR A 169 -2.45 60.39 15.43
N ILE A 170 -2.79 60.47 16.73
CA ILE A 170 -4.02 61.11 17.19
C ILE A 170 -4.02 62.58 16.74
N VAL A 171 -4.96 62.95 15.88
CA VAL A 171 -5.30 64.35 15.61
C VAL A 171 -6.22 64.80 16.74
N ASP A 172 -5.66 65.52 17.71
CA ASP A 172 -6.41 66.02 18.86
C ASP A 172 -7.50 67.01 18.41
N ASN A 173 -8.75 66.56 18.55
CA ASN A 173 -9.94 67.28 18.10
C ASN A 173 -10.84 67.70 19.29
N GLY A 174 -10.23 68.02 20.44
CA GLY A 174 -10.75 69.05 21.36
C GLY A 174 -12.07 68.77 22.08
N LYS A 175 -12.59 67.54 22.06
CA LYS A 175 -13.74 67.11 22.85
C LYS A 175 -13.31 66.13 23.94
N ALA A 176 -13.52 66.51 25.20
CA ALA A 176 -13.31 65.64 26.35
C ALA A 176 -14.41 64.57 26.46
N VAL A 177 -14.33 63.55 25.61
CA VAL A 177 -15.16 62.34 25.72
C VAL A 177 -14.63 61.46 26.86
N SER A 178 -15.52 60.84 27.64
CA SER A 178 -15.11 59.92 28.70
C SER A 178 -14.26 58.76 28.15
N GLY A 179 -13.14 58.49 28.83
CA GLY A 179 -12.25 57.36 28.53
C GLY A 179 -12.89 55.99 28.81
N GLN A 180 -14.06 55.97 29.46
CA GLN A 180 -14.87 54.77 29.65
C GLN A 180 -16.10 54.81 28.73
N VAL A 181 -16.58 53.63 28.37
CA VAL A 181 -17.86 53.42 27.68
C VAL A 181 -18.60 52.27 28.34
N SER A 182 -19.91 52.42 28.48
CA SER A 182 -20.79 51.35 28.96
C SER A 182 -21.50 50.68 27.79
N PHE A 183 -21.49 49.36 27.77
CA PHE A 183 -22.27 48.54 26.84
C PHE A 183 -23.48 47.98 27.57
N ARG A 184 -24.68 48.26 27.06
CA ARG A 184 -25.92 47.64 27.53
C ARG A 184 -26.19 46.36 26.75
N ILE A 185 -26.43 45.26 27.47
CA ILE A 185 -26.83 43.97 26.92
C ILE A 185 -28.06 43.50 27.70
N GLY A 186 -29.23 43.60 27.06
CA GLY A 186 -30.52 43.47 27.72
C GLY A 186 -30.66 44.48 28.86
N ASN A 187 -30.70 43.96 30.09
CA ASN A 187 -30.82 44.73 31.32
C ASN A 187 -29.48 44.99 32.03
N GLU A 188 -28.37 44.39 31.59
CA GLU A 188 -27.05 44.58 32.19
C GLU A 188 -26.26 45.70 31.51
N ARG A 189 -25.39 46.36 32.28
CA ARG A 189 -24.42 47.36 31.80
C ARG A 189 -23.01 46.91 32.16
N ILE A 190 -22.14 46.85 31.17
CA ILE A 190 -20.73 46.42 31.31
C ILE A 190 -19.84 47.61 30.95
N LEU A 191 -18.88 47.92 31.81
CA LEU A 191 -18.10 49.15 31.73
C LEU A 191 -16.68 48.83 31.27
N CYS A 192 -16.30 49.41 30.13
CA CYS A 192 -15.06 49.11 29.39
C CYS A 192 -14.22 50.37 29.19
N ASP A 193 -12.92 50.19 28.95
CA ASP A 193 -12.04 51.27 28.47
C ASP A 193 -12.27 51.50 26.96
N ARG A 194 -12.60 52.75 26.59
CA ARG A 194 -12.93 53.14 25.21
C ARG A 194 -11.74 52.93 24.26
N GLN A 195 -10.52 53.25 24.69
CA GLN A 195 -9.32 53.12 23.85
C GLN A 195 -8.91 51.65 23.69
N LYS A 196 -9.09 50.82 24.73
CA LYS A 196 -8.80 49.38 24.65
C LYS A 196 -9.74 48.65 23.69
N ILE A 197 -11.05 48.90 23.76
CA ILE A 197 -12.01 48.31 22.82
C ILE A 197 -11.78 48.86 21.39
N ALA A 198 -11.53 50.17 21.24
CA ALA A 198 -11.14 50.77 19.97
C ALA A 198 -9.81 50.25 19.39
N GLY A 199 -8.99 49.55 20.19
CA GLY A 199 -7.76 48.88 19.77
C GLY A 199 -7.96 47.43 19.32
N LEU A 200 -9.16 46.85 19.44
CA LEU A 200 -9.43 45.45 19.05
C LEU A 200 -9.54 45.27 17.52
N SER A 201 -10.08 46.25 16.80
CA SER A 201 -10.30 46.18 15.35
C SER A 201 -10.52 47.54 14.69
N ALA A 202 -10.37 47.60 13.35
CA ALA A 202 -10.72 48.79 12.57
C ALA A 202 -12.18 49.24 12.72
N PRO A 203 -13.20 48.35 12.68
CA PRO A 203 -14.58 48.72 12.97
C PRO A 203 -14.76 49.42 14.30
N PHE A 204 -14.18 48.91 15.40
CA PHE A 204 -14.26 49.59 16.70
C PHE A 204 -13.47 50.89 16.73
N HIS A 205 -12.29 50.96 16.11
CA HIS A 205 -11.54 52.21 16.00
C HIS A 205 -12.35 53.31 15.29
N ALA A 206 -13.02 52.97 14.18
CA ALA A 206 -13.89 53.88 13.45
C ALA A 206 -15.13 54.28 14.26
N MET A 207 -15.77 53.34 14.95
CA MET A 207 -16.94 53.57 15.80
C MET A 207 -16.64 54.53 16.96
N PHE A 208 -15.51 54.37 17.65
CA PHE A 208 -15.17 55.15 18.84
C PHE A 208 -14.41 56.45 18.58
N ASN A 209 -13.55 56.48 17.55
CA ASN A 209 -12.66 57.62 17.28
C ASN A 209 -12.96 58.33 15.94
N GLY A 210 -13.88 57.79 15.13
CA GLY A 210 -14.31 58.35 13.86
C GLY A 210 -15.59 59.19 13.96
N CYS A 211 -16.26 59.38 12.82
CA CYS A 211 -17.41 60.30 12.68
C CYS A 211 -18.78 59.70 13.06
N PHE A 212 -18.81 58.53 13.70
CA PHE A 212 -20.05 57.84 14.08
C PHE A 212 -20.68 58.46 15.34
N THR A 213 -21.99 58.31 15.51
CA THR A 213 -22.73 58.81 16.69
C THR A 213 -22.18 58.28 18.01
N GLU A 214 -21.77 57.02 17.99
CA GLU A 214 -21.20 56.18 19.04
C GLU A 214 -19.90 56.77 19.64
N SER A 215 -19.14 57.53 18.84
CA SER A 215 -17.97 58.29 19.32
C SER A 215 -18.32 59.29 20.43
N SER A 216 -19.58 59.75 20.47
CA SER A 216 -20.10 60.74 21.42
C SER A 216 -21.01 60.18 22.52
N LEU A 217 -21.31 58.87 22.50
CA LEU A 217 -22.17 58.21 23.48
C LEU A 217 -21.35 57.57 24.62
N GLU A 218 -21.86 57.68 25.86
CA GLU A 218 -21.33 56.97 27.04
C GLU A 218 -21.99 55.61 27.28
N GLU A 219 -23.15 55.36 26.67
CA GLU A 219 -23.88 54.09 26.68
C GLU A 219 -24.20 53.66 25.25
N ILE A 220 -23.79 52.44 24.87
CA ILE A 220 -24.06 51.83 23.56
C ILE A 220 -24.85 50.54 23.80
N ASP A 221 -25.94 50.34 23.04
CA ASP A 221 -26.71 49.10 23.08
C ASP A 221 -26.08 48.04 22.16
N MET A 222 -25.75 46.88 22.71
CA MET A 222 -25.23 45.72 21.97
C MET A 222 -26.18 44.52 22.05
N SER A 223 -27.40 44.69 22.56
CA SER A 223 -28.35 43.60 22.82
C SER A 223 -28.71 42.76 21.59
N GLU A 224 -28.71 43.36 20.39
CA GLU A 224 -29.02 42.69 19.11
C GLU A 224 -27.79 42.05 18.44
N ASN A 225 -26.63 41.99 19.11
CA ASN A 225 -25.38 41.47 18.54
C ASN A 225 -25.05 40.01 18.92
N ASN A 226 -26.01 39.25 19.46
CA ASN A 226 -25.85 37.85 19.87
C ASN A 226 -24.69 37.60 20.85
N ILE A 227 -24.36 38.59 21.68
CA ILE A 227 -23.33 38.54 22.71
C ILE A 227 -23.98 38.60 24.09
N SER A 228 -23.57 37.73 25.01
CA SER A 228 -24.09 37.69 26.37
C SER A 228 -23.37 38.70 27.29
N PRO A 229 -23.95 39.02 28.46
CA PRO A 229 -23.25 39.82 29.45
C PRO A 229 -21.97 39.16 29.99
N LEU A 230 -21.81 37.83 29.89
CA LEU A 230 -20.57 37.15 30.26
C LEU A 230 -19.53 37.27 29.14
N GLY A 231 -19.93 37.11 27.88
CA GLY A 231 -19.04 37.21 26.73
C GLY A 231 -18.44 38.61 26.62
N MET A 232 -19.25 39.66 26.77
CA MET A 232 -18.76 41.04 26.70
C MET A 232 -17.85 41.43 27.90
N ARG A 233 -18.03 40.82 29.08
CA ARG A 233 -17.04 40.96 30.18
C ARG A 233 -15.70 40.32 29.81
N ALA A 234 -15.71 39.10 29.27
CA ALA A 234 -14.49 38.43 28.81
C ALA A 234 -13.78 39.20 27.67
N ILE A 235 -14.54 39.84 26.77
CA ILE A 235 -14.00 40.74 25.73
C ILE A 235 -13.38 42.00 26.36
N SER A 236 -14.00 42.57 27.38
CA SER A 236 -13.43 43.69 28.14
C SER A 236 -12.12 43.31 28.83
N GLU A 237 -12.08 42.16 29.51
CA GLU A 237 -10.85 41.62 30.11
C GLU A 237 -9.76 41.38 29.05
N PHE A 238 -10.09 40.75 27.92
CA PHE A 238 -9.18 40.53 26.80
C PHE A 238 -8.59 41.85 26.27
N SER A 239 -9.40 42.90 26.14
CA SER A 239 -8.94 44.20 25.65
C SER A 239 -7.87 44.85 26.54
N VAL A 240 -7.83 44.49 27.83
CA VAL A 240 -6.83 44.96 28.80
C VAL A 240 -5.64 44.01 28.90
N ALA A 241 -5.90 42.69 29.01
CA ALA A 241 -4.90 41.66 29.28
C ALA A 241 -4.17 41.13 28.03
N GLY A 242 -4.80 41.19 26.86
CA GLY A 242 -4.30 40.62 25.60
C GLY A 242 -4.42 39.10 25.50
N CYS A 243 -5.04 38.44 26.48
CA CYS A 243 -5.31 37.00 26.50
C CYS A 243 -6.68 36.70 27.12
N LEU A 244 -7.27 35.55 26.77
CA LEU A 244 -8.49 35.04 27.40
C LEU A 244 -8.10 34.13 28.58
N ASN A 245 -8.81 34.29 29.70
CA ASN A 245 -8.70 33.42 30.88
C ASN A 245 -9.38 32.05 30.64
N GLU A 246 -9.64 31.26 31.69
CA GLU A 246 -10.51 30.08 31.58
C GLU A 246 -11.95 30.52 31.26
N VAL A 247 -12.42 30.17 30.06
CA VAL A 247 -13.73 30.56 29.51
C VAL A 247 -14.38 29.28 28.98
N PRO A 248 -15.65 28.98 29.31
CA PRO A 248 -16.29 27.73 28.92
C PRO A 248 -16.52 27.66 27.39
N PRO A 249 -16.58 26.46 26.77
CA PRO A 249 -16.55 26.30 25.31
C PRO A 249 -17.68 27.05 24.59
N ASN A 250 -18.90 26.99 25.11
CA ASN A 250 -20.06 27.70 24.54
C ASN A 250 -19.85 29.22 24.50
N LEU A 251 -19.12 29.76 25.48
CA LEU A 251 -18.81 31.19 25.55
C LEU A 251 -17.60 31.57 24.68
N LEU A 252 -16.65 30.65 24.46
CA LEU A 252 -15.62 30.82 23.44
C LEU A 252 -16.22 30.85 22.03
N LEU A 253 -17.23 30.03 21.72
CA LEU A 253 -17.97 30.08 20.46
C LEU A 253 -18.72 31.40 20.30
N GLU A 254 -19.43 31.87 21.34
CA GLU A 254 -20.11 33.17 21.35
C GLU A 254 -19.14 34.34 21.07
N ILE A 255 -17.97 34.32 21.72
CA ILE A 255 -16.92 35.34 21.53
C ILE A 255 -16.25 35.20 20.16
N LEU A 256 -16.11 33.99 19.59
CA LEU A 256 -15.57 33.76 18.25
C LEU A 256 -16.44 34.41 17.18
N VAL A 257 -17.76 34.15 17.21
CA VAL A 257 -18.75 34.74 16.30
C VAL A 257 -18.72 36.27 16.39
N PHE A 258 -18.66 36.82 17.61
CA PHE A 258 -18.50 38.26 17.82
C PHE A 258 -17.19 38.79 17.25
N ALA A 259 -16.07 38.10 17.50
CA ALA A 259 -14.74 38.52 17.05
C ALA A 259 -14.65 38.54 15.53
N ASN A 260 -15.22 37.56 14.84
CA ASN A 260 -15.30 37.52 13.38
C ASN A 260 -16.21 38.64 12.85
N LYS A 261 -17.42 38.81 13.40
CA LYS A 261 -18.39 39.86 13.03
C LYS A 261 -17.82 41.28 13.14
N PHE A 262 -16.95 41.53 14.11
CA PHE A 262 -16.31 42.85 14.34
C PHE A 262 -14.83 42.91 13.91
N CYS A 263 -14.34 41.94 13.14
CA CYS A 263 -12.96 41.86 12.61
C CYS A 263 -11.85 42.00 13.69
N CYS A 264 -12.08 41.42 14.86
CA CYS A 264 -11.16 41.44 16.00
C CYS A 264 -10.14 40.30 15.90
N GLU A 265 -9.28 40.32 14.88
CA GLU A 265 -8.39 39.20 14.50
C GLU A 265 -7.67 38.52 15.68
N ARG A 266 -7.09 39.29 16.61
CA ARG A 266 -6.36 38.73 17.77
C ARG A 266 -7.27 38.01 18.77
N LEU A 267 -8.49 38.50 18.94
CA LEU A 267 -9.51 37.86 19.78
C LEU A 267 -10.01 36.58 19.10
N LYS A 268 -10.20 36.62 17.78
CA LYS A 268 -10.59 35.48 16.96
C LYS A 268 -9.52 34.37 17.00
N ASP A 269 -8.26 34.68 16.69
CA ASP A 269 -7.11 33.77 16.79
C ASP A 269 -6.93 33.19 18.21
N SER A 270 -7.22 33.97 19.26
CA SER A 270 -7.23 33.50 20.65
C SER A 270 -8.38 32.55 20.98
N CYS A 271 -9.54 32.69 20.34
CA CYS A 271 -10.67 31.75 20.47
C CYS A 271 -10.44 30.48 19.66
N ASP A 272 -10.00 30.64 18.40
CA ASP A 272 -9.66 29.57 17.46
C ASP A 272 -8.66 28.58 18.09
N ARG A 273 -7.52 29.08 18.59
CA ARG A 273 -6.50 28.27 19.29
C ARG A 273 -7.00 27.61 20.57
N LYS A 274 -7.89 28.26 21.33
CA LYS A 274 -8.45 27.67 22.57
C LYS A 274 -9.45 26.56 22.25
N LEU A 275 -10.36 26.78 21.31
CA LEU A 275 -11.28 25.75 20.86
C LEU A 275 -10.52 24.57 20.25
N ALA A 276 -9.47 24.83 19.45
CA ALA A 276 -8.60 23.80 18.89
C ALA A 276 -7.94 22.92 19.98
N SER A 277 -7.57 23.50 21.12
CA SER A 277 -7.00 22.75 22.26
C SER A 277 -8.00 21.90 23.04
N LEU A 278 -9.30 22.04 22.77
CA LEU A 278 -10.37 21.24 23.37
C LEU A 278 -10.78 20.03 22.50
N VAL A 279 -10.32 19.98 21.24
CA VAL A 279 -10.62 18.87 20.32
C VAL A 279 -9.84 17.63 20.75
N SER A 280 -10.54 16.66 21.36
CA SER A 280 -9.96 15.43 21.91
C SER A 280 -10.54 14.15 21.30
N SER A 281 -11.77 14.21 20.79
CA SER A 281 -12.54 13.08 20.26
C SER A 281 -13.20 13.41 18.92
N ARG A 282 -13.63 12.38 18.20
CA ARG A 282 -14.43 12.53 16.97
C ARG A 282 -15.70 13.36 17.20
N GLN A 283 -16.33 13.23 18.37
CA GLN A 283 -17.57 13.96 18.68
C GLN A 283 -17.30 15.46 18.76
N ASP A 284 -16.29 15.85 19.55
CA ASP A 284 -15.84 17.25 19.67
C ASP A 284 -15.48 17.81 18.28
N ALA A 285 -14.78 17.01 17.46
CA ALA A 285 -14.38 17.39 16.12
C ALA A 285 -15.56 17.59 15.15
N VAL A 286 -16.63 16.78 15.25
CA VAL A 286 -17.86 16.98 14.46
C VAL A 286 -18.63 18.22 14.93
N GLU A 287 -18.80 18.38 16.25
CA GLU A 287 -19.56 19.50 16.84
C GLU A 287 -18.89 20.86 16.57
N LEU A 288 -17.55 20.91 16.55
CA LEU A 288 -16.81 22.15 16.35
C LEU A 288 -16.47 22.45 14.87
N MET A 289 -16.52 21.46 13.96
CA MET A 289 -16.19 21.68 12.54
C MET A 289 -17.17 22.63 11.84
N GLU A 290 -18.49 22.53 12.06
CA GLU A 290 -19.46 23.44 11.39
C GLU A 290 -19.17 24.91 11.79
N TYR A 291 -18.94 25.20 13.07
CA TYR A 291 -18.50 26.52 13.54
C TYR A 291 -17.15 26.97 12.97
N ALA A 292 -16.17 26.06 12.86
CA ALA A 292 -14.85 26.40 12.32
C ALA A 292 -14.89 26.82 10.84
N LEU A 293 -15.79 26.21 10.08
CA LEU A 293 -16.03 26.51 8.66
C LEU A 293 -16.88 27.77 8.46
N GLU A 294 -17.90 28.01 9.29
CA GLU A 294 -18.74 29.21 9.23
C GLU A 294 -17.97 30.47 9.68
N GLU A 295 -17.24 30.38 10.79
CA GLU A 295 -16.49 31.53 11.34
C GLU A 295 -15.07 31.68 10.75
N ASN A 296 -14.69 30.89 9.74
CA ASN A 296 -13.37 30.92 9.10
C ASN A 296 -12.22 30.87 10.14
N SER A 297 -12.14 29.75 10.86
CA SER A 297 -11.23 29.51 11.98
C SER A 297 -10.33 28.31 11.68
N PRO A 298 -9.19 28.53 10.99
CA PRO A 298 -8.39 27.45 10.39
C PRO A 298 -7.64 26.59 11.40
N VAL A 299 -7.30 27.10 12.60
CA VAL A 299 -6.60 26.29 13.61
C VAL A 299 -7.53 25.20 14.15
N LEU A 300 -8.77 25.58 14.49
CA LEU A 300 -9.84 24.67 14.91
C LEU A 300 -10.22 23.71 13.79
N ALA A 301 -10.43 24.21 12.56
CA ALA A 301 -10.78 23.36 11.42
C ALA A 301 -9.73 22.28 11.18
N ALA A 302 -8.44 22.64 11.18
CA ALA A 302 -7.33 21.70 11.02
C ALA A 302 -7.21 20.70 12.19
N SER A 303 -7.45 21.11 13.44
CA SER A 303 -7.46 20.21 14.60
C SER A 303 -8.63 19.21 14.57
N CYS A 304 -9.85 19.65 14.23
CA CYS A 304 -11.00 18.76 14.03
C CYS A 304 -10.73 17.74 12.90
N PHE A 305 -10.19 18.24 11.78
CA PHE A 305 -9.80 17.44 10.62
C PHE A 305 -8.70 16.41 10.94
N GLN A 306 -7.72 16.76 11.77
CA GLN A 306 -6.66 15.86 12.22
C GLN A 306 -7.21 14.64 12.97
N VAL A 307 -8.26 14.80 13.78
CA VAL A 307 -8.93 13.66 14.44
C VAL A 307 -9.59 12.75 13.39
N PHE A 308 -10.31 13.30 12.42
CA PHE A 308 -10.95 12.51 11.36
C PHE A 308 -9.93 11.72 10.52
N LEU A 309 -8.76 12.31 10.25
CA LEU A 309 -7.65 11.64 9.58
C LEU A 309 -6.97 10.57 10.45
N HIS A 310 -6.79 10.85 11.75
CA HIS A 310 -6.13 9.91 12.67
C HIS A 310 -6.98 8.64 12.90
N GLU A 311 -8.30 8.74 12.78
CA GLU A 311 -9.26 7.63 12.92
C GLU A 311 -9.75 7.06 11.57
N LEU A 312 -8.95 7.13 10.50
CA LEU A 312 -9.21 6.35 9.28
C LEU A 312 -8.91 4.86 9.51
N PRO A 313 -9.74 3.91 9.00
CA PRO A 313 -10.92 4.12 8.15
C PRO A 313 -12.23 4.39 8.92
N GLU A 314 -12.27 4.25 10.24
CA GLU A 314 -13.49 4.28 11.06
C GLU A 314 -14.27 5.59 10.94
N SER A 315 -13.58 6.71 10.68
CA SER A 315 -14.18 8.04 10.47
C SER A 315 -15.04 8.10 9.20
N LEU A 316 -14.72 7.33 8.15
CA LEU A 316 -15.52 7.26 6.92
C LEU A 316 -16.72 6.31 7.02
N ASN A 317 -16.91 5.63 8.15
CA ASN A 317 -18.16 4.95 8.49
C ASN A 317 -19.15 5.87 9.23
N ASP A 318 -18.72 7.06 9.64
CA ASP A 318 -19.57 8.07 10.27
C ASP A 318 -20.25 8.95 9.22
N SER A 319 -21.58 9.01 9.24
CA SER A 319 -22.36 9.77 8.27
C SER A 319 -22.26 11.29 8.46
N GLN A 320 -21.92 11.77 9.67
CA GLN A 320 -21.74 13.18 9.95
C GLN A 320 -20.37 13.66 9.41
N VAL A 321 -19.31 12.90 9.68
CA VAL A 321 -17.96 13.17 9.11
C VAL A 321 -18.00 13.13 7.58
N VAL A 322 -18.63 12.12 6.98
CA VAL A 322 -18.79 12.04 5.53
C VAL A 322 -19.59 13.24 4.99
N LYS A 323 -20.69 13.66 5.62
CA LYS A 323 -21.49 14.84 5.23
C LYS A 323 -20.63 16.11 5.22
N LEU A 324 -19.81 16.36 6.25
CA LEU A 324 -18.94 17.53 6.35
C LEU A 324 -17.94 17.58 5.19
N LEU A 325 -17.23 16.47 4.96
CA LEU A 325 -16.23 16.33 3.89
C LEU A 325 -16.87 16.40 2.48
N CYS A 326 -18.09 15.89 2.31
CA CYS A 326 -18.83 15.87 1.05
C CYS A 326 -19.46 17.22 0.67
N ASN A 327 -19.97 17.97 1.64
CA ASN A 327 -20.76 19.18 1.36
C ASN A 327 -19.91 20.47 1.37
N SER A 328 -18.64 20.39 1.74
CA SER A 328 -17.73 21.54 1.82
C SER A 328 -17.53 22.22 0.45
N ASN A 329 -17.91 23.49 0.37
CA ASN A 329 -17.66 24.33 -0.80
C ASN A 329 -16.15 24.65 -0.95
N ARG A 330 -15.73 25.36 -2.02
CA ARG A 330 -14.29 25.63 -2.26
C ARG A 330 -13.64 26.48 -1.16
N GLU A 331 -14.36 27.41 -0.56
CA GLU A 331 -13.87 28.26 0.53
C GLU A 331 -13.74 27.44 1.82
N GLN A 332 -14.75 26.63 2.16
CA GLN A 332 -14.73 25.71 3.29
C GLN A 332 -13.59 24.68 3.18
N ARG A 333 -13.36 24.11 1.98
CA ARG A 333 -12.18 23.27 1.71
C ARG A 333 -10.86 24.03 1.92
N SER A 334 -10.79 25.29 1.52
CA SER A 334 -9.63 26.15 1.74
C SER A 334 -9.39 26.47 3.23
N ILE A 335 -10.43 26.53 4.07
CA ILE A 335 -10.33 26.73 5.52
C ILE A 335 -9.86 25.43 6.21
N MET A 336 -10.40 24.28 5.79
CA MET A 336 -10.10 22.97 6.40
C MET A 336 -8.71 22.43 6.04
N VAL A 337 -8.27 22.58 4.77
CA VAL A 337 -7.04 21.97 4.25
C VAL A 337 -6.17 22.86 3.36
N GLY A 338 -6.52 24.13 3.16
CA GLY A 338 -5.75 25.04 2.30
C GLY A 338 -5.47 24.47 0.91
N SER A 339 -4.19 24.45 0.51
CA SER A 339 -3.72 23.87 -0.76
C SER A 339 -3.79 22.34 -0.84
N ALA A 340 -3.94 21.63 0.29
CA ALA A 340 -3.86 20.17 0.34
C ALA A 340 -5.14 19.43 -0.12
N ALA A 341 -6.15 20.15 -0.64
CA ALA A 341 -7.45 19.60 -1.00
C ALA A 341 -7.37 18.39 -1.96
N PHE A 342 -6.60 18.46 -3.05
CA PHE A 342 -6.43 17.33 -3.96
C PHE A 342 -5.86 16.10 -3.23
N SER A 343 -4.78 16.29 -2.46
CA SER A 343 -4.11 15.23 -1.71
C SER A 343 -5.02 14.60 -0.65
N LEU A 344 -5.89 15.40 0.01
CA LEU A 344 -6.93 14.89 0.90
C LEU A 344 -7.91 13.98 0.16
N TYR A 345 -8.61 14.50 -0.86
CA TYR A 345 -9.66 13.73 -1.50
C TYR A 345 -9.11 12.53 -2.28
N TYR A 346 -7.81 12.52 -2.63
CA TYR A 346 -7.12 11.33 -3.11
C TYR A 346 -6.98 10.28 -2.00
N LEU A 347 -6.45 10.64 -0.82
CA LEU A 347 -6.39 9.74 0.34
C LEU A 347 -7.77 9.18 0.69
N LEU A 348 -8.78 10.04 0.85
CA LEU A 348 -10.15 9.58 1.15
C LEU A 348 -10.73 8.72 0.01
N GLY A 349 -10.39 9.01 -1.24
CA GLY A 349 -10.73 8.20 -2.40
C GLY A 349 -10.15 6.79 -2.30
N GLU A 350 -8.86 6.68 -2.00
CA GLU A 350 -8.17 5.39 -1.78
C GLU A 350 -8.80 4.59 -0.64
N VAL A 351 -9.10 5.23 0.50
CA VAL A 351 -9.73 4.57 1.66
C VAL A 351 -11.15 4.10 1.32
N SER A 352 -11.97 4.97 0.70
CA SER A 352 -13.37 4.66 0.38
C SER A 352 -13.52 3.64 -0.76
N LEU A 353 -12.58 3.61 -1.71
CA LEU A 353 -12.45 2.54 -2.73
C LEU A 353 -12.13 1.18 -2.10
N ASN A 354 -11.30 1.13 -1.05
CA ASN A 354 -10.97 -0.10 -0.35
C ASN A 354 -12.12 -0.60 0.54
N LEU A 355 -12.93 0.31 1.12
CA LEU A 355 -14.09 -0.02 1.96
C LEU A 355 -15.31 -0.50 1.17
N ASP A 356 -15.80 0.30 0.22
CA ASP A 356 -16.87 -0.08 -0.71
C ASP A 356 -16.81 0.81 -1.97
N PRO A 357 -16.28 0.30 -3.10
CA PRO A 357 -16.13 1.06 -4.35
C PRO A 357 -17.46 1.26 -5.10
N ARG A 358 -18.61 0.84 -4.57
CA ARG A 358 -19.94 1.09 -5.14
C ARG A 358 -20.77 2.09 -4.32
N SER A 359 -20.42 2.34 -3.05
CA SER A 359 -21.18 3.21 -2.15
C SER A 359 -21.27 4.68 -2.61
N ASP A 360 -22.32 5.39 -2.19
CA ASP A 360 -22.51 6.81 -2.52
C ASP A 360 -21.46 7.73 -1.87
N ARG A 361 -20.89 7.34 -0.71
CA ARG A 361 -19.76 8.06 -0.09
C ARG A 361 -18.52 8.07 -1.00
N THR A 362 -18.17 6.93 -1.60
CA THR A 362 -17.00 6.80 -2.50
C THR A 362 -17.20 7.62 -3.78
N VAL A 363 -18.42 7.64 -4.31
CA VAL A 363 -18.80 8.55 -5.41
C VAL A 363 -18.58 10.00 -5.02
N CYS A 364 -19.16 10.44 -3.90
CA CYS A 364 -19.11 11.83 -3.47
C CYS A 364 -17.68 12.33 -3.18
N ILE A 365 -16.87 11.50 -2.52
CA ILE A 365 -15.45 11.78 -2.25
C ILE A 365 -14.65 11.94 -3.55
N LEU A 366 -14.92 11.09 -4.56
CA LEU A 366 -14.25 11.18 -5.87
C LEU A 366 -14.79 12.33 -6.74
N GLU A 367 -16.02 12.79 -6.51
CA GLU A 367 -16.52 14.04 -7.12
C GLU A 367 -15.82 15.26 -6.49
N GLN A 368 -15.63 15.28 -5.17
CA GLN A 368 -14.80 16.30 -4.51
C GLN A 368 -13.31 16.23 -4.92
N LEU A 369 -12.78 15.05 -5.27
CA LEU A 369 -11.44 14.90 -5.86
C LEU A 369 -11.34 15.55 -7.24
N VAL A 370 -12.33 15.33 -8.12
CA VAL A 370 -12.42 15.99 -9.43
C VAL A 370 -12.52 17.51 -9.27
N ASP A 371 -13.36 18.00 -8.37
CA ASP A 371 -13.51 19.43 -8.08
C ASP A 371 -12.28 20.06 -7.39
N SER A 372 -11.40 19.25 -6.81
CA SER A 372 -10.14 19.71 -6.17
C SER A 372 -8.94 19.59 -7.11
N ALA A 373 -9.09 19.03 -8.31
CA ALA A 373 -8.02 18.86 -9.27
C ALA A 373 -7.77 20.15 -10.06
N GLU A 374 -6.56 20.71 -9.96
CA GLU A 374 -6.18 21.94 -10.66
C GLU A 374 -5.38 21.65 -11.94
N THR A 375 -4.37 20.75 -11.86
CA THR A 375 -3.51 20.40 -13.01
C THR A 375 -4.12 19.33 -13.93
N THR A 376 -3.59 19.20 -15.14
CA THR A 376 -4.00 18.13 -16.09
C THR A 376 -3.67 16.74 -15.54
N GLN A 377 -2.52 16.56 -14.89
CA GLN A 377 -2.13 15.30 -14.25
C GLN A 377 -3.08 14.91 -13.11
N GLN A 378 -3.52 15.88 -12.31
CA GLN A 378 -4.52 15.65 -11.26
C GLN A 378 -5.88 15.24 -11.86
N LYS A 379 -6.34 15.99 -12.87
CA LYS A 379 -7.64 15.76 -13.55
C LYS A 379 -7.70 14.39 -14.23
N MET A 380 -6.66 13.98 -14.96
CA MET A 380 -6.66 12.72 -15.71
C MET A 380 -6.86 11.49 -14.80
N VAL A 381 -6.30 11.53 -13.57
CA VAL A 381 -6.40 10.43 -12.60
C VAL A 381 -7.73 10.49 -11.84
N ALA A 382 -8.16 11.68 -11.42
CA ALA A 382 -9.46 11.88 -10.76
C ALA A 382 -10.64 11.42 -11.64
N TYR A 383 -10.66 11.82 -12.92
CA TYR A 383 -11.64 11.36 -13.89
C TYR A 383 -11.59 9.84 -14.11
N HIS A 384 -10.39 9.23 -14.15
CA HIS A 384 -10.26 7.78 -14.30
C HIS A 384 -10.82 7.01 -13.10
N GLN A 385 -10.52 7.45 -11.86
CA GLN A 385 -11.02 6.83 -10.64
C GLN A 385 -12.55 6.92 -10.53
N LEU A 386 -13.11 8.11 -10.73
CA LEU A 386 -14.58 8.29 -10.72
C LEU A 386 -15.25 7.50 -11.88
N GLY A 387 -14.61 7.42 -13.05
CA GLY A 387 -15.05 6.61 -14.17
C GLY A 387 -15.14 5.11 -13.83
N CYS A 388 -14.15 4.57 -13.12
CA CYS A 388 -14.16 3.19 -12.63
C CYS A 388 -15.32 2.93 -11.65
N VAL A 389 -15.56 3.83 -10.69
CA VAL A 389 -16.67 3.72 -9.73
C VAL A 389 -18.03 3.83 -10.42
N ARG A 390 -18.21 4.79 -11.33
CA ARG A 390 -19.46 4.91 -12.11
C ARG A 390 -19.69 3.67 -12.98
N LEU A 391 -18.65 3.03 -13.53
CA LEU A 391 -18.76 1.76 -14.24
C LEU A 391 -19.18 0.60 -13.32
N LEU A 392 -18.58 0.48 -12.14
CA LEU A 392 -18.93 -0.54 -11.14
C LEU A 392 -20.39 -0.41 -10.64
N ARG A 393 -20.92 0.82 -10.64
CA ARG A 393 -22.33 1.16 -10.35
C ARG A 393 -23.26 1.02 -11.57
N LYS A 394 -22.75 0.63 -12.74
CA LYS A 394 -23.47 0.52 -14.03
C LYS A 394 -24.02 1.86 -14.58
N GLU A 395 -23.47 2.99 -14.13
CA GLU A 395 -23.82 4.34 -14.63
C GLU A 395 -23.09 4.65 -15.95
N TYR A 396 -23.28 3.78 -16.96
CA TYR A 396 -22.42 3.68 -18.15
C TYR A 396 -22.20 5.01 -18.89
N ASN A 397 -23.23 5.85 -19.04
CA ASN A 397 -23.11 7.12 -19.77
C ASN A 397 -22.21 8.14 -19.05
N LYS A 398 -22.25 8.19 -17.70
CA LYS A 398 -21.32 9.04 -16.92
C LYS A 398 -19.90 8.47 -16.95
N ALA A 399 -19.78 7.14 -16.81
CA ALA A 399 -18.49 6.47 -16.86
C ALA A 399 -17.78 6.70 -18.22
N GLU A 400 -18.53 6.66 -19.32
CA GLU A 400 -18.03 6.92 -20.67
C GLU A 400 -17.50 8.35 -20.84
N GLN A 401 -18.26 9.35 -20.37
CA GLN A 401 -17.82 10.75 -20.35
C GLN A 401 -16.53 10.95 -19.53
N LEU A 402 -16.45 10.33 -18.35
CA LEU A 402 -15.29 10.41 -17.46
C LEU A 402 -14.05 9.71 -18.04
N PHE A 403 -14.20 8.51 -18.62
CA PHE A 403 -13.09 7.83 -19.29
C PHE A 403 -12.63 8.57 -20.56
N GLN A 404 -13.54 9.23 -21.28
CA GLN A 404 -13.18 10.06 -22.44
C GLN A 404 -12.40 11.31 -22.00
N ALA A 405 -12.88 12.04 -20.98
CA ALA A 405 -12.18 13.19 -20.41
C ALA A 405 -10.80 12.83 -19.83
N ALA A 406 -10.70 11.67 -19.16
CA ALA A 406 -9.42 11.13 -18.68
C ALA A 406 -8.47 10.80 -19.84
N LEU A 407 -8.96 10.19 -20.93
CA LEU A 407 -8.18 9.87 -22.12
C LEU A 407 -7.68 11.13 -22.84
N GLU A 408 -8.54 12.15 -22.98
CA GLU A 408 -8.20 13.46 -23.55
C GLU A 408 -7.16 14.22 -22.70
N ALA A 409 -7.21 14.06 -21.38
CA ALA A 409 -6.19 14.56 -20.46
C ALA A 409 -4.90 13.71 -20.42
N GLY A 410 -4.76 12.67 -21.26
CA GLY A 410 -3.55 11.87 -21.44
C GLY A 410 -3.55 10.49 -20.77
N HIS A 411 -4.62 10.11 -20.06
CA HIS A 411 -4.70 8.80 -19.38
C HIS A 411 -5.07 7.67 -20.36
N ILE A 412 -4.09 7.21 -21.15
CA ILE A 412 -4.29 6.22 -22.23
C ILE A 412 -5.01 4.94 -21.75
N TYR A 413 -4.72 4.46 -20.53
CA TYR A 413 -5.37 3.28 -19.95
C TYR A 413 -6.91 3.43 -19.77
N SER A 414 -7.45 4.66 -19.77
CA SER A 414 -8.91 4.90 -19.79
C SER A 414 -9.62 4.33 -21.02
N VAL A 415 -8.90 4.03 -22.10
CA VAL A 415 -9.45 3.32 -23.27
C VAL A 415 -10.08 1.98 -22.89
N VAL A 416 -9.61 1.32 -21.83
CA VAL A 416 -10.17 0.06 -21.32
C VAL A 416 -11.61 0.26 -20.84
N GLY A 417 -11.88 1.36 -20.13
CA GLY A 417 -13.23 1.73 -19.70
C GLY A 417 -14.18 1.95 -20.87
N LEU A 418 -13.73 2.69 -21.88
CA LEU A 418 -14.49 2.93 -23.11
C LEU A 418 -14.77 1.64 -23.89
N ALA A 419 -13.79 0.75 -23.99
CA ALA A 419 -13.89 -0.55 -24.66
C ALA A 419 -14.89 -1.48 -23.95
N ARG A 420 -14.80 -1.61 -22.61
CA ARG A 420 -15.73 -2.41 -21.81
C ARG A 420 -17.17 -1.86 -21.90
N ILE A 421 -17.35 -0.54 -21.80
CA ILE A 421 -18.68 0.11 -21.97
C ILE A 421 -19.26 -0.16 -23.36
N ASN A 422 -18.45 0.00 -24.42
CA ASN A 422 -18.94 -0.25 -25.78
C ASN A 422 -19.23 -1.73 -26.05
N HIS A 423 -18.46 -2.66 -25.46
CA HIS A 423 -18.79 -4.08 -25.50
C HIS A 423 -20.12 -4.40 -24.78
N ILE A 424 -20.37 -3.80 -23.61
CA ILE A 424 -21.65 -3.92 -22.88
C ILE A 424 -22.82 -3.36 -23.72
N LYS A 425 -22.61 -2.31 -24.51
CA LYS A 425 -23.56 -1.78 -25.51
C LYS A 425 -23.71 -2.65 -26.78
N GLY A 426 -22.96 -3.76 -26.89
CA GLY A 426 -22.97 -4.67 -28.05
C GLY A 426 -21.88 -4.42 -29.09
N ASN A 427 -21.15 -3.30 -29.02
CA ASN A 427 -20.16 -2.86 -30.02
C ASN A 427 -18.79 -3.56 -29.86
N LYS A 428 -18.78 -4.90 -29.85
CA LYS A 428 -17.56 -5.72 -29.68
C LYS A 428 -16.45 -5.39 -30.70
N GLN A 429 -16.82 -5.14 -31.96
CA GLN A 429 -15.87 -4.78 -33.02
C GLN A 429 -15.18 -3.43 -32.74
N TRP A 430 -15.93 -2.41 -32.30
CA TRP A 430 -15.37 -1.10 -31.97
C TRP A 430 -14.34 -1.19 -30.83
N ALA A 431 -14.60 -2.01 -29.81
CA ALA A 431 -13.66 -2.23 -28.71
C ALA A 431 -12.34 -2.86 -29.20
N TYR A 432 -12.42 -3.86 -30.08
CA TYR A 432 -11.26 -4.49 -30.70
C TYR A 432 -10.46 -3.54 -31.60
N GLU A 433 -11.14 -2.73 -32.42
CA GLU A 433 -10.53 -1.73 -33.31
C GLU A 433 -9.88 -0.60 -32.52
N LYS A 434 -10.55 -0.06 -31.50
CA LYS A 434 -10.03 1.02 -30.66
C LYS A 434 -8.77 0.60 -29.90
N LEU A 435 -8.71 -0.62 -29.37
CA LEU A 435 -7.50 -1.16 -28.74
C LEU A 435 -6.40 -1.47 -29.76
N SER A 436 -6.76 -1.97 -30.96
CA SER A 436 -5.77 -2.18 -32.03
C SER A 436 -5.16 -0.86 -32.52
N SER A 437 -5.93 0.23 -32.56
CA SER A 437 -5.44 1.57 -32.80
C SER A 437 -4.45 1.99 -31.70
N VAL A 438 -4.79 1.85 -30.42
CA VAL A 438 -3.86 2.18 -29.31
C VAL A 438 -2.55 1.39 -29.39
N ILE A 439 -2.61 0.08 -29.68
CA ILE A 439 -1.42 -0.78 -29.89
C ILE A 439 -0.58 -0.31 -31.08
N SER A 440 -1.19 0.23 -32.14
CA SER A 440 -0.48 0.74 -33.32
C SER A 440 0.14 2.14 -33.14
N SER A 441 -0.36 2.93 -32.18
CA SER A 441 0.03 4.33 -31.96
C SER A 441 1.01 4.54 -30.81
N HIS A 442 1.29 3.51 -30.00
CA HIS A 442 2.15 3.60 -28.81
C HIS A 442 3.06 2.37 -28.70
N SER A 443 3.95 2.37 -27.71
CA SER A 443 4.71 1.16 -27.36
C SER A 443 3.74 0.03 -26.93
N PRO A 444 3.83 -1.17 -27.52
CA PRO A 444 2.97 -2.30 -27.16
C PRO A 444 3.26 -2.78 -25.73
N LEU A 445 2.20 -2.92 -24.92
CA LEU A 445 2.26 -3.43 -23.55
C LEU A 445 1.32 -4.62 -23.38
N GLY A 446 1.68 -5.58 -22.50
CA GLY A 446 0.94 -6.83 -22.34
C GLY A 446 -0.53 -6.62 -21.96
N TRP A 447 -0.84 -5.58 -21.16
CA TRP A 447 -2.22 -5.25 -20.79
C TRP A 447 -3.10 -4.88 -22.00
N MET A 448 -2.52 -4.30 -23.06
CA MET A 448 -3.28 -3.91 -24.25
C MET A 448 -3.78 -5.15 -25.00
N TYR A 449 -2.92 -6.17 -25.14
CA TYR A 449 -3.29 -7.46 -25.73
C TYR A 449 -4.21 -8.25 -24.80
N GLN A 450 -3.98 -8.23 -23.47
CA GLN A 450 -4.88 -8.86 -22.49
C GLN A 450 -6.31 -8.32 -22.64
N GLU A 451 -6.49 -7.01 -22.68
CA GLU A 451 -7.81 -6.40 -22.86
C GLU A 451 -8.37 -6.68 -24.26
N ARG A 452 -7.55 -6.63 -25.32
CA ARG A 452 -8.03 -6.94 -26.68
C ARG A 452 -8.52 -8.38 -26.81
N SER A 453 -7.90 -9.33 -26.10
CA SER A 453 -8.28 -10.75 -26.09
C SER A 453 -9.74 -11.00 -25.69
N LEU A 454 -10.34 -10.08 -24.92
CA LEU A 454 -11.73 -10.17 -24.48
C LEU A 454 -12.72 -9.94 -25.64
N TYR A 455 -12.32 -9.16 -26.63
CA TYR A 455 -13.13 -8.78 -27.78
C TYR A 455 -12.90 -9.64 -29.02
N CYS A 456 -12.08 -10.70 -28.91
CA CYS A 456 -11.89 -11.72 -29.95
C CYS A 456 -12.14 -13.15 -29.41
N GLU A 457 -12.09 -14.14 -30.30
CA GLU A 457 -12.45 -15.55 -30.05
C GLU A 457 -11.57 -16.49 -30.88
N GLY A 458 -11.50 -17.76 -30.47
CA GLY A 458 -10.64 -18.78 -31.10
C GLY A 458 -9.15 -18.43 -31.02
N GLU A 459 -8.40 -18.83 -32.04
CA GLU A 459 -6.94 -18.64 -32.10
C GLU A 459 -6.50 -17.18 -31.92
N ARG A 460 -7.27 -16.19 -32.42
CA ARG A 460 -6.96 -14.76 -32.21
C ARG A 460 -6.92 -14.35 -30.74
N ARG A 461 -7.72 -15.00 -29.89
CA ARG A 461 -7.69 -14.79 -28.43
C ARG A 461 -6.51 -15.49 -27.79
N TRP A 462 -6.10 -16.65 -28.32
CA TRP A 462 -4.91 -17.36 -27.86
C TRP A 462 -3.64 -16.56 -28.18
N GLU A 463 -3.49 -16.08 -29.43
CA GLU A 463 -2.40 -15.21 -29.87
C GLU A 463 -2.27 -13.92 -29.04
N ASP A 464 -3.39 -13.24 -28.76
CA ASP A 464 -3.38 -12.02 -27.94
C ASP A 464 -2.98 -12.33 -26.49
N LEU A 465 -3.35 -13.49 -25.93
CA LEU A 465 -2.92 -13.90 -24.59
C LEU A 465 -1.45 -14.37 -24.55
N GLU A 466 -0.93 -14.96 -25.63
CA GLU A 466 0.51 -15.24 -25.78
C GLU A 466 1.32 -13.94 -25.81
N LYS A 467 0.95 -12.98 -26.67
CA LYS A 467 1.56 -11.65 -26.74
C LYS A 467 1.44 -10.90 -25.41
N ALA A 468 0.31 -11.02 -24.70
CA ALA A 468 0.16 -10.47 -23.36
C ALA A 468 1.25 -10.97 -22.40
N THR A 469 1.51 -12.29 -22.38
CA THR A 469 2.57 -12.89 -21.54
C THR A 469 3.99 -12.70 -22.07
N GLU A 470 4.18 -12.33 -23.34
CA GLU A 470 5.49 -11.98 -23.90
C GLU A 470 5.93 -10.58 -23.48
N PHE A 471 5.00 -9.61 -23.45
CA PHE A 471 5.24 -8.23 -23.04
C PHE A 471 5.13 -8.00 -21.53
N ASP A 472 4.26 -8.72 -20.82
CA ASP A 472 4.09 -8.64 -19.36
C ASP A 472 3.71 -10.03 -18.80
N PRO A 473 4.70 -10.86 -18.41
CA PRO A 473 4.43 -12.18 -17.83
C PRO A 473 3.87 -12.10 -16.41
N THR A 474 3.74 -10.91 -15.80
CA THR A 474 3.14 -10.75 -14.47
C THR A 474 1.61 -10.74 -14.52
N LEU A 475 1.01 -10.65 -15.71
CA LEU A 475 -0.43 -10.68 -15.91
C LEU A 475 -1.01 -12.06 -15.57
N VAL A 476 -1.93 -12.09 -14.61
CA VAL A 476 -2.55 -13.31 -14.08
C VAL A 476 -3.55 -13.93 -15.05
N TYR A 477 -4.37 -13.10 -15.69
CA TYR A 477 -5.51 -13.54 -16.49
C TYR A 477 -5.14 -14.42 -17.71
N PRO A 478 -4.06 -14.16 -18.48
CA PRO A 478 -3.65 -15.05 -19.57
C PRO A 478 -3.42 -16.49 -19.14
N TYR A 479 -2.68 -16.72 -18.06
CA TYR A 479 -2.41 -18.06 -17.53
C TYR A 479 -3.70 -18.73 -17.04
N MET A 480 -4.53 -18.00 -16.28
CA MET A 480 -5.84 -18.52 -15.85
C MET A 480 -6.72 -18.93 -17.03
N TYR A 481 -6.82 -18.09 -18.06
CA TYR A 481 -7.66 -18.37 -19.23
C TYR A 481 -7.12 -19.53 -20.07
N ARG A 482 -5.81 -19.57 -20.33
CA ARG A 482 -5.18 -20.70 -21.06
C ARG A 482 -5.34 -22.01 -20.28
N ALA A 483 -5.04 -22.03 -18.98
CA ALA A 483 -5.20 -23.21 -18.13
C ALA A 483 -6.66 -23.70 -18.06
N ALA A 484 -7.62 -22.80 -17.85
CA ALA A 484 -9.05 -23.15 -17.84
C ALA A 484 -9.56 -23.63 -19.22
N SER A 485 -8.97 -23.13 -20.31
CA SER A 485 -9.26 -23.60 -21.68
C SER A 485 -8.70 -25.01 -21.92
N LEU A 486 -7.48 -25.29 -21.46
CA LEU A 486 -6.86 -26.62 -21.52
C LEU A 486 -7.64 -27.65 -20.68
N MET A 487 -8.08 -27.27 -19.48
CA MET A 487 -8.91 -28.14 -18.63
C MET A 487 -10.26 -28.47 -19.28
N ARG A 488 -10.91 -27.50 -19.94
CA ARG A 488 -12.11 -27.75 -20.77
C ARG A 488 -11.85 -28.61 -22.00
N LYS A 489 -10.62 -28.60 -22.54
CA LYS A 489 -10.15 -29.53 -23.60
C LYS A 489 -9.72 -30.90 -23.04
N GLN A 490 -9.93 -31.16 -21.75
CA GLN A 490 -9.53 -32.38 -21.02
C GLN A 490 -8.00 -32.60 -20.91
N ASP A 491 -7.18 -31.60 -21.25
CA ASP A 491 -5.73 -31.63 -21.02
C ASP A 491 -5.40 -31.07 -19.62
N ALA A 492 -5.64 -31.91 -18.61
CA ALA A 492 -5.37 -31.59 -17.21
C ALA A 492 -3.87 -31.36 -16.93
N GLN A 493 -2.97 -32.03 -17.66
CA GLN A 493 -1.54 -31.91 -17.43
C GLN A 493 -1.00 -30.56 -17.95
N ALA A 494 -1.47 -30.10 -19.12
CA ALA A 494 -1.15 -28.78 -19.62
C ALA A 494 -1.87 -27.67 -18.81
N ALA A 495 -3.10 -27.91 -18.35
CA ALA A 495 -3.79 -26.97 -17.46
C ALA A 495 -3.04 -26.74 -16.14
N LEU A 496 -2.58 -27.82 -15.50
CA LEU A 496 -1.80 -27.75 -14.27
C LEU A 496 -0.41 -27.14 -14.50
N SER A 497 0.28 -27.46 -15.59
CA SER A 497 1.61 -26.88 -15.87
C SER A 497 1.53 -25.37 -16.15
N GLU A 498 0.51 -24.92 -16.87
CA GLU A 498 0.28 -23.50 -17.18
C GLU A 498 -0.05 -22.67 -15.94
N ILE A 499 -0.90 -23.15 -15.03
CA ILE A 499 -1.20 -22.43 -13.78
C ILE A 499 -0.04 -22.51 -12.76
N ASN A 500 0.69 -23.64 -12.73
CA ASN A 500 1.90 -23.79 -11.91
C ASN A 500 3.02 -22.84 -12.37
N ARG A 501 3.11 -22.55 -13.68
CA ARG A 501 4.12 -21.64 -14.22
C ARG A 501 4.03 -20.24 -13.63
N ILE A 502 2.84 -19.65 -13.50
CA ILE A 502 2.69 -18.35 -12.82
C ILE A 502 2.87 -18.47 -11.30
N LEU A 503 2.31 -19.50 -10.67
CA LEU A 503 2.41 -19.72 -9.22
C LEU A 503 3.86 -19.96 -8.74
N GLY A 504 4.79 -20.32 -9.64
CA GLY A 504 6.22 -20.45 -9.36
C GLY A 504 6.97 -19.13 -9.10
N PHE A 505 6.42 -17.99 -9.54
CA PHE A 505 7.04 -16.66 -9.35
C PHE A 505 6.08 -15.56 -8.85
N LYS A 506 4.76 -15.75 -8.98
CA LYS A 506 3.73 -14.81 -8.52
C LYS A 506 2.57 -15.57 -7.87
N LEU A 507 2.59 -15.62 -6.53
CA LEU A 507 1.55 -16.26 -5.74
C LEU A 507 0.27 -15.39 -5.71
N ALA A 508 -0.71 -15.72 -6.56
CA ALA A 508 -1.99 -15.02 -6.65
C ALA A 508 -3.14 -15.90 -6.13
N LEU A 509 -4.08 -15.30 -5.39
CA LEU A 509 -5.20 -15.99 -4.74
C LEU A 509 -6.14 -16.63 -5.77
N GLU A 510 -6.37 -15.94 -6.88
CA GLU A 510 -7.22 -16.36 -7.99
C GLU A 510 -6.61 -17.56 -8.74
N CYS A 511 -5.27 -17.60 -8.85
CA CYS A 511 -4.55 -18.76 -9.40
C CYS A 511 -4.63 -19.97 -8.46
N LEU A 512 -4.55 -19.77 -7.15
CA LEU A 512 -4.75 -20.84 -6.17
C LEU A 512 -6.20 -21.34 -6.16
N GLU A 513 -7.21 -20.46 -6.27
CA GLU A 513 -8.61 -20.85 -6.39
C GLU A 513 -8.87 -21.67 -7.67
N LEU A 514 -8.30 -21.24 -8.80
CA LEU A 514 -8.45 -21.99 -10.06
C LEU A 514 -7.74 -23.34 -10.00
N ARG A 515 -6.53 -23.42 -9.43
CA ARG A 515 -5.79 -24.68 -9.26
C ARG A 515 -6.47 -25.62 -8.26
N PHE A 516 -7.01 -25.10 -7.16
CA PHE A 516 -7.91 -25.82 -6.26
C PHE A 516 -9.10 -26.44 -7.00
N CYS A 517 -9.76 -25.68 -7.88
CA CYS A 517 -10.87 -26.19 -8.68
C CYS A 517 -10.45 -27.27 -9.68
N PHE A 518 -9.24 -27.20 -10.25
CA PHE A 518 -8.69 -28.29 -11.06
C PHE A 518 -8.45 -29.55 -10.22
N TYR A 519 -7.84 -29.43 -9.04
CA TYR A 519 -7.62 -30.57 -8.16
C TYR A 519 -8.91 -31.23 -7.67
N LEU A 520 -9.97 -30.45 -7.38
CA LEU A 520 -11.31 -31.01 -7.11
C LEU A 520 -11.89 -31.76 -8.32
N ALA A 521 -11.74 -31.23 -9.53
CA ALA A 521 -12.19 -31.88 -10.76
C ALA A 521 -11.35 -33.11 -11.17
N LEU A 522 -10.23 -33.35 -10.48
CA LEU A 522 -9.34 -34.52 -10.63
C LEU A 522 -9.41 -35.48 -9.43
N GLU A 523 -10.30 -35.22 -8.46
CA GLU A 523 -10.42 -35.95 -7.18
C GLU A 523 -9.13 -35.96 -6.33
N ASP A 524 -8.17 -35.04 -6.59
CA ASP A 524 -6.96 -34.85 -5.78
C ASP A 524 -7.24 -33.92 -4.58
N TYR A 525 -7.97 -34.46 -3.60
CA TYR A 525 -8.27 -33.75 -2.37
C TYR A 525 -7.02 -33.36 -1.56
N GLN A 526 -5.89 -34.07 -1.74
CA GLN A 526 -4.65 -33.82 -1.02
C GLN A 526 -3.89 -32.59 -1.57
N SER A 527 -3.95 -32.32 -2.87
CA SER A 527 -3.47 -31.06 -3.44
C SER A 527 -4.49 -29.93 -3.28
N ALA A 528 -5.80 -30.23 -3.35
CA ALA A 528 -6.85 -29.24 -3.08
C ALA A 528 -6.78 -28.68 -1.65
N ILE A 529 -6.62 -29.52 -0.61
CA ILE A 529 -6.51 -29.02 0.77
C ILE A 529 -5.27 -28.13 0.95
N CYS A 530 -4.20 -28.38 0.20
CA CYS A 530 -2.98 -27.58 0.23
C CYS A 530 -3.20 -26.15 -0.28
N ASP A 531 -3.87 -26.00 -1.43
CA ASP A 531 -4.13 -24.69 -2.03
C ASP A 531 -5.09 -23.85 -1.18
N ILE A 532 -6.13 -24.45 -0.61
CA ILE A 532 -7.09 -23.69 0.22
C ILE A 532 -6.52 -23.31 1.59
N GLN A 533 -5.60 -24.09 2.15
CA GLN A 533 -4.83 -23.71 3.34
C GLN A 533 -3.81 -22.59 3.04
N ALA A 534 -3.23 -22.56 1.84
CA ALA A 534 -2.40 -21.44 1.39
C ALA A 534 -3.21 -20.15 1.20
N ILE A 535 -4.40 -20.24 0.56
CA ILE A 535 -5.37 -19.14 0.45
C ILE A 535 -5.72 -18.59 1.85
N LEU A 536 -6.10 -19.45 2.79
CA LEU A 536 -6.47 -19.05 4.16
C LEU A 536 -5.29 -18.54 5.00
N THR A 537 -4.04 -18.88 4.63
CA THR A 537 -2.83 -18.30 5.22
C THR A 537 -2.61 -16.85 4.72
N LEU A 538 -2.79 -16.62 3.42
CA LEU A 538 -2.63 -15.30 2.81
C LEU A 538 -3.77 -14.34 3.21
N ALA A 539 -5.01 -14.83 3.18
CA ALA A 539 -6.24 -14.09 3.42
C ALA A 539 -7.24 -14.94 4.24
N PRO A 540 -7.22 -14.87 5.59
CA PRO A 540 -8.07 -15.69 6.47
C PRO A 540 -9.58 -15.54 6.25
N HIS A 541 -10.03 -14.43 5.67
CA HIS A 541 -11.43 -14.14 5.38
C HIS A 541 -11.78 -14.26 3.88
N TYR A 542 -10.93 -14.91 3.08
CA TYR A 542 -11.15 -15.05 1.63
C TYR A 542 -12.47 -15.75 1.30
N ARG A 543 -13.13 -15.26 0.25
CA ARG A 543 -14.42 -15.76 -0.22
C ARG A 543 -14.33 -16.12 -1.70
N MET A 544 -14.42 -17.41 -1.96
CA MET A 544 -14.26 -18.01 -3.28
C MET A 544 -15.54 -17.87 -4.11
N PHE A 545 -15.41 -18.07 -5.42
CA PHE A 545 -16.49 -18.00 -6.41
C PHE A 545 -17.21 -16.64 -6.42
N ASP A 546 -16.52 -15.57 -6.84
CA ASP A 546 -17.03 -14.19 -6.83
C ASP A 546 -17.53 -13.73 -5.44
N GLY A 547 -16.88 -14.18 -4.37
CA GLY A 547 -17.27 -13.86 -3.00
C GLY A 547 -18.43 -14.68 -2.42
N ARG A 548 -18.94 -15.69 -3.14
CA ARG A 548 -20.14 -16.45 -2.73
C ARG A 548 -19.90 -17.34 -1.51
N VAL A 549 -18.80 -18.10 -1.44
CA VAL A 549 -18.55 -19.10 -0.39
C VAL A 549 -17.29 -18.77 0.41
N ALA A 550 -17.29 -18.93 1.73
CA ALA A 550 -16.08 -18.70 2.52
C ALA A 550 -15.08 -19.85 2.32
N ALA A 551 -13.79 -19.54 2.09
CA ALA A 551 -12.76 -20.56 1.88
C ALA A 551 -12.63 -21.54 3.07
N SER A 552 -12.90 -21.08 4.29
CA SER A 552 -12.93 -21.92 5.49
C SER A 552 -14.01 -23.01 5.46
N GLN A 553 -15.17 -22.77 4.82
CA GLN A 553 -16.23 -23.76 4.67
C GLN A 553 -15.83 -24.87 3.69
N LEU A 554 -15.27 -24.48 2.54
CA LEU A 554 -14.74 -25.40 1.54
C LEU A 554 -13.55 -26.21 2.07
N ARG A 555 -12.64 -25.58 2.85
CA ARG A 555 -11.54 -26.25 3.56
C ARG A 555 -12.05 -27.36 4.49
N THR A 556 -13.15 -27.13 5.19
CA THR A 556 -13.77 -28.16 6.04
C THR A 556 -14.36 -29.30 5.22
N LEU A 557 -15.06 -29.03 4.12
CA LEU A 557 -15.61 -30.09 3.24
C LEU A 557 -14.50 -30.95 2.63
N VAL A 558 -13.44 -30.34 2.08
CA VAL A 558 -12.32 -31.07 1.47
C VAL A 558 -11.52 -31.86 2.51
N ARG A 559 -11.48 -31.40 3.78
CA ARG A 559 -10.74 -32.08 4.85
C ARG A 559 -11.28 -33.47 5.17
N GLU A 560 -12.59 -33.71 5.03
CA GLU A 560 -13.19 -35.03 5.26
C GLU A 560 -12.70 -36.11 4.26
N HIS A 561 -12.09 -35.70 3.15
CA HIS A 561 -11.52 -36.58 2.13
C HIS A 561 -9.99 -36.79 2.27
N VAL A 562 -9.35 -36.28 3.33
CA VAL A 562 -7.89 -36.30 3.52
C VAL A 562 -7.51 -36.92 4.86
N GLU A 563 -6.42 -37.70 4.88
CA GLU A 563 -5.94 -38.36 6.09
C GLU A 563 -5.56 -37.39 7.22
N ASN A 564 -5.95 -37.72 8.44
CA ASN A 564 -5.61 -36.94 9.64
C ASN A 564 -4.23 -37.35 10.18
N TRP A 565 -3.19 -36.66 9.72
CA TRP A 565 -1.83 -36.74 10.24
C TRP A 565 -1.74 -36.40 11.74
N THR A 566 -0.90 -37.11 12.48
CA THR A 566 -0.54 -36.74 13.86
C THR A 566 0.40 -35.52 13.87
N THR A 567 0.64 -34.94 15.05
CA THR A 567 1.62 -33.86 15.20
C THR A 567 3.03 -34.27 14.75
N ALA A 568 3.43 -35.53 14.97
CA ALA A 568 4.72 -36.06 14.53
C ALA A 568 4.81 -36.18 12.99
N ASP A 569 3.73 -36.64 12.35
CA ASP A 569 3.63 -36.73 10.89
C ASP A 569 3.69 -35.33 10.27
N CYS A 570 2.99 -34.35 10.83
CA CYS A 570 3.08 -32.94 10.40
C CYS A 570 4.51 -32.40 10.49
N TRP A 571 5.26 -32.68 11.57
CA TRP A 571 6.67 -32.27 11.66
C TRP A 571 7.55 -32.92 10.60
N LEU A 572 7.32 -34.20 10.27
CA LEU A 572 8.04 -34.92 9.22
C LEU A 572 7.71 -34.35 7.82
N GLN A 573 6.43 -34.16 7.52
CA GLN A 573 5.96 -33.54 6.27
C GLN A 573 6.49 -32.12 6.09
N LEU A 574 6.49 -31.30 7.15
CA LEU A 574 7.07 -29.95 7.11
C LEU A 574 8.57 -29.99 6.82
N TYR A 575 9.31 -30.91 7.43
CA TYR A 575 10.75 -31.06 7.20
C TYR A 575 11.08 -31.50 5.77
N ASP A 576 10.39 -32.49 5.21
CA ASP A 576 10.65 -32.99 3.85
C ASP A 576 10.15 -32.03 2.76
N LYS A 577 9.01 -31.36 2.95
CA LYS A 577 8.55 -30.30 2.04
C LYS A 577 9.49 -29.09 2.05
N TRP A 578 9.91 -28.61 3.22
CA TRP A 578 10.87 -27.50 3.29
C TRP A 578 12.23 -27.88 2.70
N SER A 579 12.70 -29.11 2.92
CA SER A 579 13.95 -29.62 2.34
C SER A 579 13.89 -29.70 0.80
N SER A 580 12.74 -30.02 0.22
CA SER A 580 12.50 -30.01 -1.24
C SER A 580 12.13 -28.63 -1.81
N VAL A 581 12.16 -27.57 -0.98
CA VAL A 581 11.77 -26.19 -1.35
C VAL A 581 10.34 -26.12 -1.91
N ASP A 582 9.44 -26.91 -1.30
CA ASP A 582 7.99 -26.83 -1.52
C ASP A 582 7.38 -25.82 -0.55
N ASP A 583 7.40 -24.55 -0.93
CA ASP A 583 7.04 -23.45 -0.04
C ASP A 583 5.52 -23.39 0.21
N ILE A 584 4.69 -23.55 -0.84
CA ILE A 584 3.23 -23.63 -0.72
C ILE A 584 2.83 -24.87 0.07
N GLY A 585 3.42 -26.02 -0.25
CA GLY A 585 3.19 -27.26 0.47
C GLY A 585 3.58 -27.17 1.95
N SER A 586 4.63 -26.40 2.29
CA SER A 586 5.05 -26.17 3.68
C SER A 586 4.08 -25.24 4.44
N LEU A 587 3.52 -24.20 3.80
CA LEU A 587 2.48 -23.36 4.39
C LEU A 587 1.24 -24.18 4.78
N SER A 588 0.81 -25.09 3.90
CA SER A 588 -0.30 -26.03 4.17
C SER A 588 -0.07 -26.85 5.45
N VAL A 589 1.14 -27.41 5.64
CA VAL A 589 1.45 -28.19 6.85
C VAL A 589 1.43 -27.29 8.09
N ILE A 590 2.00 -26.08 8.04
CA ILE A 590 1.97 -25.14 9.16
C ILE A 590 0.53 -24.74 9.51
N TYR A 591 -0.33 -24.50 8.53
CA TYR A 591 -1.75 -24.20 8.75
C TYR A 591 -2.44 -25.33 9.53
N GLN A 592 -2.26 -26.59 9.11
CA GLN A 592 -2.78 -27.76 9.83
C GLN A 592 -2.19 -27.90 11.25
N MET A 593 -0.92 -27.51 11.48
CA MET A 593 -0.32 -27.53 12.82
C MET A 593 -0.91 -26.44 13.74
N LEU A 594 -1.25 -25.27 13.20
CA LEU A 594 -1.84 -24.15 13.96
C LEU A 594 -3.28 -24.43 14.44
N GLU A 595 -3.98 -25.39 13.82
CA GLU A 595 -5.29 -25.90 14.27
C GLU A 595 -5.18 -26.75 15.55
N SER A 596 -3.97 -27.22 15.91
CA SER A 596 -3.71 -28.01 17.13
C SER A 596 -3.15 -27.18 18.28
N ASP A 597 -3.04 -27.77 19.47
CA ASP A 597 -2.41 -27.18 20.69
C ASP A 597 -0.87 -27.10 20.60
N ALA A 598 -0.31 -26.98 19.39
CA ALA A 598 1.12 -26.78 19.16
C ALA A 598 1.58 -25.36 19.57
N ALA A 599 2.88 -25.16 19.73
CA ALA A 599 3.48 -23.87 20.05
C ALA A 599 3.28 -22.85 18.91
N LYS A 600 2.20 -22.06 18.99
CA LYS A 600 1.73 -21.21 17.89
C LYS A 600 2.70 -20.09 17.54
N GLY A 601 3.37 -19.47 18.51
CA GLY A 601 4.44 -18.47 18.29
C GLY A 601 5.47 -18.92 17.25
N VAL A 602 6.17 -20.03 17.54
CA VAL A 602 7.19 -20.62 16.66
C VAL A 602 6.63 -21.08 15.29
N LEU A 603 5.37 -21.50 15.22
CA LEU A 603 4.73 -21.87 13.94
C LEU A 603 4.45 -20.65 13.07
N TYR A 604 3.86 -19.59 13.64
CA TYR A 604 3.65 -18.31 12.98
C TYR A 604 4.97 -17.65 12.53
N PHE A 605 6.04 -17.77 13.33
CA PHE A 605 7.38 -17.32 12.93
C PHE A 605 7.95 -18.12 11.75
N ARG A 606 7.74 -19.44 11.67
CA ARG A 606 8.11 -20.20 10.45
C ARG A 606 7.24 -19.86 9.25
N GLN A 607 5.98 -19.46 9.48
CA GLN A 607 5.05 -19.02 8.43
C GLN A 607 5.53 -17.71 7.78
N SER A 608 5.97 -16.72 8.57
CA SER A 608 6.51 -15.46 8.03
C SER A 608 7.77 -15.69 7.17
N LEU A 609 8.68 -16.54 7.61
CA LEU A 609 9.90 -16.91 6.85
C LEU A 609 9.62 -17.64 5.52
N LEU A 610 8.45 -18.27 5.35
CA LEU A 610 8.00 -18.82 4.06
C LEU A 610 7.28 -17.76 3.22
N LEU A 611 6.47 -16.90 3.84
CA LEU A 611 5.76 -15.84 3.15
C LEU A 611 6.70 -14.76 2.59
N LEU A 612 7.79 -14.41 3.29
CA LEU A 612 8.86 -13.56 2.74
C LEU A 612 9.50 -14.20 1.49
N ARG A 613 9.75 -15.51 1.51
CA ARG A 613 10.32 -16.27 0.38
C ARG A 613 9.37 -16.34 -0.82
N LEU A 614 8.06 -16.38 -0.57
CA LEU A 614 7.00 -16.33 -1.57
C LEU A 614 6.64 -14.89 -2.02
N ASN A 615 7.42 -13.89 -1.60
CA ASN A 615 7.20 -12.47 -1.88
C ASN A 615 5.81 -11.95 -1.43
N CYS A 616 5.35 -12.39 -0.25
CA CYS A 616 4.10 -11.98 0.39
C CYS A 616 4.37 -11.22 1.72
N PRO A 617 5.03 -10.05 1.70
CA PRO A 617 5.54 -9.38 2.90
C PRO A 617 4.44 -8.97 3.89
N GLU A 618 3.27 -8.54 3.40
CA GLU A 618 2.14 -8.17 4.26
C GLU A 618 1.60 -9.36 5.07
N ALA A 619 1.47 -10.52 4.42
CA ALA A 619 1.08 -11.76 5.09
C ALA A 619 2.18 -12.22 6.05
N ALA A 620 3.46 -12.07 5.69
CA ALA A 620 4.58 -12.37 6.57
C ALA A 620 4.57 -11.51 7.84
N MET A 621 4.32 -10.20 7.72
CA MET A 621 4.22 -9.29 8.87
C MET A 621 3.02 -9.65 9.76
N ARG A 622 1.85 -9.97 9.18
CA ARG A 622 0.70 -10.49 9.95
C ARG A 622 1.04 -11.78 10.72
N SER A 623 1.72 -12.74 10.08
CA SER A 623 2.21 -13.93 10.77
C SER A 623 3.21 -13.59 11.88
N LEU A 624 4.11 -12.64 11.68
CA LEU A 624 5.10 -12.25 12.70
C LEU A 624 4.46 -11.54 13.91
N GLN A 625 3.37 -10.79 13.70
CA GLN A 625 2.55 -10.22 14.79
C GLN A 625 1.80 -11.32 15.57
N LEU A 626 1.20 -12.28 14.87
CA LEU A 626 0.57 -13.45 15.50
C LEU A 626 1.61 -14.28 16.28
N ALA A 627 2.87 -14.32 15.82
CA ALA A 627 3.97 -14.91 16.59
C ALA A 627 4.22 -14.15 17.89
N ARG A 628 4.29 -12.80 17.85
CA ARG A 628 4.41 -11.94 19.04
C ARG A 628 3.26 -12.14 20.03
N GLN A 629 2.02 -12.23 19.55
CA GLN A 629 0.83 -12.47 20.40
C GLN A 629 0.80 -13.86 21.02
N HIS A 630 1.26 -14.88 20.30
CA HIS A 630 1.27 -16.28 20.75
C HIS A 630 2.65 -16.75 21.27
N ALA A 631 3.52 -15.81 21.67
CA ALA A 631 4.78 -16.13 22.34
C ALA A 631 4.51 -16.79 23.70
N SER A 632 5.21 -17.89 23.99
CA SER A 632 5.06 -18.67 25.23
C SER A 632 5.80 -18.05 26.43
N SER A 633 6.70 -17.09 26.18
CA SER A 633 7.54 -16.45 27.20
C SER A 633 8.10 -15.12 26.72
N ASP A 634 8.56 -14.26 27.64
CA ASP A 634 9.06 -12.93 27.30
C ASP A 634 10.28 -12.95 26.38
N HIS A 635 11.22 -13.88 26.55
CA HIS A 635 12.38 -13.96 25.65
C HIS A 635 11.97 -14.29 24.20
N GLU A 636 10.97 -15.16 24.01
CA GLU A 636 10.40 -15.46 22.68
C GLU A 636 9.69 -14.22 22.10
N ARG A 637 8.93 -13.49 22.92
CA ARG A 637 8.28 -12.23 22.55
C ARG A 637 9.29 -11.17 22.09
N LEU A 638 10.39 -11.01 22.81
CA LEU A 638 11.48 -10.09 22.48
C LEU A 638 12.18 -10.43 21.16
N VAL A 639 12.35 -11.73 20.85
CA VAL A 639 12.85 -12.16 19.53
C VAL A 639 11.90 -11.70 18.41
N TYR A 640 10.59 -11.87 18.58
CA TYR A 640 9.62 -11.46 17.56
C TYR A 640 9.52 -9.93 17.43
N GLU A 641 9.56 -9.19 18.55
CA GLU A 641 9.71 -7.73 18.54
C GLU A 641 10.97 -7.29 17.79
N GLY A 642 12.10 -7.98 17.99
CA GLY A 642 13.36 -7.68 17.30
C GLY A 642 13.33 -7.96 15.79
N TRP A 643 12.66 -9.03 15.34
CA TRP A 643 12.41 -9.27 13.91
C TRP A 643 11.47 -8.23 13.30
N ILE A 644 10.41 -7.81 14.00
CA ILE A 644 9.49 -6.77 13.53
C ILE A 644 10.22 -5.43 13.36
N LEU A 645 11.08 -5.08 14.31
CA LEU A 645 11.90 -3.87 14.23
C LEU A 645 12.91 -3.96 13.08
N TYR A 646 13.57 -5.10 12.89
CA TYR A 646 14.45 -5.34 11.74
C TYR A 646 13.71 -5.19 10.39
N ASP A 647 12.59 -5.90 10.20
CA ASP A 647 11.79 -5.87 8.96
C ASP A 647 11.17 -4.48 8.67
N THR A 648 11.04 -3.62 9.69
CA THR A 648 10.59 -2.21 9.54
C THR A 648 11.73 -1.19 9.45
N GLY A 649 13.00 -1.62 9.40
CA GLY A 649 14.18 -0.76 9.23
C GLY A 649 14.82 -0.23 10.53
N HIS A 650 14.31 -0.64 11.70
CA HIS A 650 14.79 -0.27 13.03
C HIS A 650 15.85 -1.26 13.54
N CYS A 651 16.90 -1.47 12.75
CA CYS A 651 17.87 -2.55 12.98
C CYS A 651 18.64 -2.41 14.30
N ALA A 652 18.90 -1.19 14.78
CA ALA A 652 19.59 -0.96 16.06
C ALA A 652 18.68 -1.31 17.26
N GLU A 653 17.41 -0.92 17.17
CA GLU A 653 16.38 -1.23 18.15
C GLU A 653 16.08 -2.76 18.17
N GLY A 654 16.07 -3.40 16.99
CA GLY A 654 15.95 -4.86 16.86
C GLY A 654 17.15 -5.64 17.40
N LEU A 655 18.37 -5.10 17.25
CA LEU A 655 19.58 -5.64 17.87
C LEU A 655 19.52 -5.59 19.40
N TRP A 656 19.07 -4.46 19.96
CA TRP A 656 18.89 -4.31 21.41
C TRP A 656 17.86 -5.31 21.95
N LYS A 657 16.75 -5.55 21.25
CA LYS A 657 15.76 -6.59 21.60
C LYS A 657 16.34 -8.01 21.58
N ALA A 658 17.26 -8.30 20.65
CA ALA A 658 17.97 -9.58 20.64
C ALA A 658 18.93 -9.73 21.84
N GLU A 659 19.61 -8.66 22.25
CA GLU A 659 20.44 -8.65 23.47
C GLU A 659 19.62 -8.79 24.76
N GLU A 660 18.49 -8.07 24.85
CA GLU A 660 17.52 -8.18 25.95
C GLU A 660 17.05 -9.64 26.09
N SER A 661 16.63 -10.27 24.98
CA SER A 661 16.27 -11.70 24.96
C SER A 661 17.41 -12.62 25.41
N ILE A 662 18.65 -12.42 24.91
CA ILE A 662 19.81 -13.27 25.28
C ILE A 662 20.11 -13.15 26.78
N SER A 663 19.89 -11.98 27.37
CA SER A 663 20.11 -11.73 28.80
C SER A 663 19.10 -12.46 29.70
N LEU A 664 17.84 -12.59 29.26
CA LEU A 664 16.81 -13.37 29.96
C LEU A 664 17.00 -14.88 29.76
N GLN A 665 17.10 -15.31 28.49
CA GLN A 665 17.29 -16.72 28.13
C GLN A 665 18.01 -16.85 26.80
N ARG A 666 19.15 -17.54 26.84
CA ARG A 666 19.94 -17.92 25.66
C ARG A 666 19.16 -18.92 24.78
N SER A 667 18.65 -18.44 23.64
CA SER A 667 17.93 -19.22 22.62
C SER A 667 18.66 -19.20 21.27
N PHE A 668 18.42 -20.19 20.41
CA PHE A 668 18.96 -20.19 19.05
C PHE A 668 18.48 -18.95 18.28
N GLU A 669 17.19 -18.64 18.37
CA GLU A 669 16.54 -17.59 17.60
C GLU A 669 17.05 -16.19 17.94
N ALA A 670 17.37 -15.90 19.21
CA ALA A 670 17.92 -14.61 19.63
C ALA A 670 19.38 -14.42 19.16
N PHE A 671 20.23 -15.45 19.30
CA PHE A 671 21.58 -15.41 18.73
C PHE A 671 21.57 -15.31 17.21
N PHE A 672 20.65 -16.02 16.53
CA PHE A 672 20.50 -15.98 15.08
C PHE A 672 20.01 -14.60 14.60
N LEU A 673 19.03 -13.98 15.27
CA LEU A 673 18.60 -12.60 15.00
C LEU A 673 19.76 -11.61 15.17
N LYS A 674 20.49 -11.67 16.29
CA LYS A 674 21.62 -10.77 16.54
C LYS A 674 22.73 -10.94 15.49
N ALA A 675 23.04 -12.18 15.10
CA ALA A 675 24.01 -12.47 14.04
C ALA A 675 23.55 -11.90 12.68
N TYR A 676 22.27 -12.05 12.35
CA TYR A 676 21.70 -11.61 11.08
C TYR A 676 21.68 -10.07 10.97
N ALA A 677 21.13 -9.38 11.97
CA ALA A 677 21.04 -7.93 11.97
C ALA A 677 22.43 -7.25 12.06
N LEU A 678 23.42 -7.84 12.75
CA LEU A 678 24.81 -7.33 12.71
C LEU A 678 25.50 -7.51 11.36
N ALA A 679 25.26 -8.64 10.68
CA ALA A 679 25.83 -8.90 9.35
C ALA A 679 25.29 -7.94 8.28
N ASP A 680 24.04 -7.49 8.45
CA ASP A 680 23.37 -6.53 7.57
C ASP A 680 23.76 -5.08 7.91
N SER A 681 23.88 -4.73 9.20
CA SER A 681 24.18 -3.36 9.64
C SER A 681 25.66 -2.98 9.61
N CYS A 682 26.59 -3.93 9.42
CA CYS A 682 28.02 -3.69 9.55
C CYS A 682 28.83 -4.17 8.33
N LEU A 683 29.37 -3.21 7.57
CA LEU A 683 30.23 -3.46 6.40
C LEU A 683 31.72 -3.64 6.75
N ASP A 684 32.11 -3.57 8.03
CA ASP A 684 33.49 -3.78 8.48
C ASP A 684 33.82 -5.28 8.58
N PRO A 685 34.87 -5.80 7.91
CA PRO A 685 35.36 -7.17 8.08
C PRO A 685 35.61 -7.61 9.53
N SER A 686 35.79 -6.70 10.48
CA SER A 686 35.88 -7.03 11.91
C SER A 686 34.59 -7.68 12.44
N CYS A 687 33.41 -7.22 11.97
CA CYS A 687 32.10 -7.72 12.39
C CYS A 687 31.88 -9.18 11.98
N SER A 688 32.47 -9.66 10.87
CA SER A 688 32.39 -11.06 10.44
C SER A 688 32.89 -12.04 11.52
N SER A 689 33.88 -11.63 12.32
CA SER A 689 34.36 -12.45 13.45
C SER A 689 33.34 -12.59 14.59
N VAL A 690 32.55 -11.54 14.84
CA VAL A 690 31.48 -11.51 15.83
C VAL A 690 30.27 -12.30 15.34
N VAL A 691 29.91 -12.17 14.06
CA VAL A 691 28.83 -12.93 13.43
C VAL A 691 29.10 -14.44 13.44
N VAL A 692 30.34 -14.87 13.15
CA VAL A 692 30.79 -16.27 13.32
C VAL A 692 30.55 -16.75 14.74
N ALA A 693 31.03 -16.00 15.75
CA ALA A 693 30.88 -16.38 17.15
C ALA A 693 29.40 -16.48 17.58
N LEU A 694 28.54 -15.56 17.14
CA LEU A 694 27.11 -15.58 17.44
C LEU A 694 26.39 -16.78 16.78
N LEU A 695 26.78 -17.16 15.56
CA LEU A 695 26.24 -18.36 14.89
C LEU A 695 26.72 -19.66 15.56
N ASP A 696 27.96 -19.72 16.04
CA ASP A 696 28.45 -20.84 16.86
C ASP A 696 27.71 -20.93 18.21
N GLU A 697 27.42 -19.81 18.88
CA GLU A 697 26.61 -19.77 20.09
C GLU A 697 25.14 -20.17 19.82
N ALA A 698 24.57 -19.80 18.67
CA ALA A 698 23.26 -20.28 18.23
C ALA A 698 23.27 -21.81 18.02
N LEU A 699 24.26 -22.35 17.32
CA LEU A 699 24.37 -23.79 17.02
C LEU A 699 24.51 -24.66 18.28
N LYS A 700 25.10 -24.12 19.36
CA LYS A 700 25.18 -24.75 20.69
C LYS A 700 23.82 -24.80 21.41
N CYS A 701 22.87 -23.92 21.08
CA CYS A 701 21.54 -23.91 21.69
C CYS A 701 20.65 -25.06 21.17
N PRO A 702 19.61 -25.47 21.93
CA PRO A 702 18.56 -26.36 21.42
C PRO A 702 17.82 -25.70 20.25
N SER A 703 17.72 -26.41 19.11
CA SER A 703 16.90 -26.02 17.95
C SER A 703 16.75 -27.20 16.99
N ASP A 704 15.82 -27.12 16.05
CA ASP A 704 15.53 -28.18 15.08
C ASP A 704 16.59 -28.30 13.97
N ARG A 705 16.51 -29.37 13.16
CA ARG A 705 17.45 -29.62 12.05
C ARG A 705 17.37 -28.56 10.95
N LEU A 706 16.19 -27.99 10.72
CA LEU A 706 15.94 -27.00 9.67
C LEU A 706 16.63 -25.67 10.01
N ARG A 707 16.42 -25.17 11.24
CA ARG A 707 17.04 -23.95 11.77
C ARG A 707 18.56 -24.11 11.86
N LYS A 708 19.06 -25.24 12.37
CA LYS A 708 20.51 -25.53 12.36
C LYS A 708 21.10 -25.62 10.94
N GLY A 709 20.32 -26.09 9.96
CA GLY A 709 20.67 -26.01 8.54
C GLY A 709 20.84 -24.57 8.03
N GLN A 710 19.95 -23.66 8.41
CA GLN A 710 20.06 -22.23 8.08
C GLN A 710 21.29 -21.58 8.75
N ALA A 711 21.56 -21.86 10.02
CA ALA A 711 22.75 -21.33 10.70
C ALA A 711 24.05 -21.85 10.08
N LEU A 712 24.16 -23.15 9.78
CA LEU A 712 25.34 -23.71 9.09
C LEU A 712 25.52 -23.13 7.68
N ASN A 713 24.44 -22.92 6.93
CA ASN A 713 24.50 -22.27 5.61
C ASN A 713 25.01 -20.83 5.71
N ASN A 714 24.52 -20.05 6.67
CA ASN A 714 24.92 -18.65 6.85
C ASN A 714 26.36 -18.55 7.38
N LEU A 715 26.74 -19.40 8.34
CA LEU A 715 28.11 -19.52 8.85
C LEU A 715 29.09 -19.90 7.73
N GLY A 716 28.69 -20.81 6.85
CA GLY A 716 29.42 -21.14 5.63
C GLY A 716 29.67 -19.91 4.74
N SER A 717 28.67 -19.03 4.56
CA SER A 717 28.88 -17.81 3.77
C SER A 717 29.89 -16.88 4.43
N VAL A 718 29.72 -16.57 5.71
CA VAL A 718 30.66 -15.68 6.43
C VAL A 718 32.08 -16.26 6.41
N TYR A 719 32.26 -17.59 6.44
CA TYR A 719 33.56 -18.20 6.21
C TYR A 719 34.09 -18.05 4.77
N VAL A 720 33.24 -18.12 3.73
CA VAL A 720 33.67 -17.78 2.35
C VAL A 720 34.09 -16.32 2.26
N ASP A 721 33.33 -15.41 2.87
CA ASP A 721 33.57 -13.97 2.84
C ASP A 721 34.82 -13.59 3.66
N CYS A 722 35.18 -14.39 4.67
CA CYS A 722 36.48 -14.37 5.35
C CYS A 722 37.61 -15.17 4.66
N GLY A 723 37.40 -15.72 3.46
CA GLY A 723 38.38 -16.52 2.71
C GLY A 723 38.69 -17.92 3.29
N LYS A 724 37.98 -18.37 4.32
CA LYS A 724 38.16 -19.66 5.02
C LYS A 724 37.41 -20.79 4.31
N LEU A 725 37.78 -21.05 3.05
CA LEU A 725 37.06 -21.94 2.14
C LEU A 725 36.88 -23.38 2.68
N ASP A 726 37.83 -23.90 3.45
CA ASP A 726 37.72 -25.26 4.03
C ASP A 726 36.65 -25.34 5.12
N ALA A 727 36.66 -24.39 6.06
CA ALA A 727 35.64 -24.28 7.10
C ALA A 727 34.24 -23.99 6.51
N ALA A 728 34.18 -23.23 5.41
CA ALA A 728 32.95 -23.02 4.65
C ALA A 728 32.43 -24.33 4.04
N ALA A 729 33.30 -25.11 3.38
CA ALA A 729 32.94 -26.41 2.82
C ALA A 729 32.38 -27.35 3.90
N ASP A 730 33.04 -27.46 5.06
CA ASP A 730 32.57 -28.28 6.17
C ASP A 730 31.20 -27.83 6.69
N CYS A 731 30.95 -26.52 6.79
CA CYS A 731 29.65 -25.98 7.19
C CYS A 731 28.55 -26.37 6.19
N TYR A 732 28.77 -26.21 4.88
CA TYR A 732 27.80 -26.59 3.85
C TYR A 732 27.58 -28.11 3.78
N ILE A 733 28.65 -28.91 3.88
CA ILE A 733 28.57 -30.38 3.93
C ILE A 733 27.78 -30.83 5.16
N ASN A 734 27.96 -30.19 6.32
CA ASN A 734 27.19 -30.49 7.52
C ASN A 734 25.73 -30.03 7.43
N ALA A 735 25.44 -28.92 6.74
CA ALA A 735 24.08 -28.49 6.43
C ALA A 735 23.37 -29.50 5.47
N LEU A 736 24.08 -30.02 4.48
CA LEU A 736 23.57 -31.05 3.55
C LEU A 736 23.31 -32.40 4.25
N LYS A 737 24.15 -32.80 5.22
CA LYS A 737 23.90 -33.99 6.07
C LYS A 737 22.56 -33.91 6.83
N ILE A 738 22.10 -32.70 7.17
CA ILE A 738 20.79 -32.44 7.78
C ILE A 738 19.72 -31.94 6.79
N ARG A 739 19.86 -32.34 5.51
CA ARG A 739 18.93 -32.07 4.38
C ARG A 739 18.66 -30.59 4.08
N HIS A 740 19.54 -29.66 4.47
CA HIS A 740 19.41 -28.26 4.09
C HIS A 740 19.85 -28.02 2.62
N THR A 741 19.01 -28.43 1.67
CA THR A 741 19.33 -28.55 0.24
C THR A 741 19.93 -27.28 -0.39
N ARG A 742 19.56 -26.08 0.08
CA ARG A 742 20.12 -24.81 -0.40
C ARG A 742 21.64 -24.67 -0.17
N ALA A 743 22.22 -25.42 0.77
CA ALA A 743 23.67 -25.44 1.00
C ALA A 743 24.49 -25.95 -0.20
N HIS A 744 23.88 -26.63 -1.18
CA HIS A 744 24.50 -26.92 -2.48
C HIS A 744 24.98 -25.64 -3.19
N GLN A 745 24.27 -24.51 -3.04
CA GLN A 745 24.66 -23.22 -3.64
C GLN A 745 25.93 -22.65 -2.99
N GLY A 746 26.03 -22.75 -1.67
CA GLY A 746 27.22 -22.34 -0.94
C GLY A 746 28.43 -23.21 -1.23
N LEU A 747 28.23 -24.53 -1.31
CA LEU A 747 29.29 -25.47 -1.66
C LEU A 747 29.78 -25.26 -3.11
N ALA A 748 28.86 -25.01 -4.06
CA ALA A 748 29.23 -24.62 -5.43
C ALA A 748 30.07 -23.33 -5.48
N ARG A 749 29.71 -22.30 -4.70
CA ARG A 749 30.53 -21.07 -4.53
C ARG A 749 31.94 -21.39 -4.03
N VAL A 750 32.10 -22.35 -3.09
CA VAL A 750 33.42 -22.79 -2.60
C VAL A 750 34.21 -23.52 -3.69
N HIS A 751 33.60 -24.41 -4.47
CA HIS A 751 34.28 -25.08 -5.59
C HIS A 751 34.75 -24.07 -6.64
N PHE A 752 33.90 -23.11 -7.01
CA PHE A 752 34.25 -22.03 -7.94
C PHE A 752 35.43 -21.17 -7.42
N LEU A 753 35.45 -20.82 -6.13
CA LEU A 753 36.55 -20.05 -5.52
C LEU A 753 37.84 -20.87 -5.35
N ARG A 754 37.78 -22.20 -5.37
CA ARG A 754 38.94 -23.10 -5.54
C ARG A 754 39.34 -23.28 -7.02
N ASN A 755 38.76 -22.50 -7.93
CA ASN A 755 38.94 -22.56 -9.39
C ASN A 755 38.45 -23.86 -10.04
N ASP A 756 37.55 -24.61 -9.39
CA ASP A 756 36.91 -25.81 -9.92
C ASP A 756 35.47 -25.50 -10.36
N LYS A 757 35.35 -24.99 -11.59
CA LYS A 757 34.05 -24.71 -12.21
C LYS A 757 33.20 -25.96 -12.45
N ASN A 758 33.83 -27.10 -12.74
CA ASN A 758 33.13 -28.33 -13.06
C ASN A 758 32.41 -28.89 -11.82
N ALA A 759 33.11 -28.99 -10.69
CA ALA A 759 32.47 -29.39 -9.44
C ALA A 759 31.40 -28.37 -8.99
N ALA A 760 31.61 -27.07 -9.23
CA ALA A 760 30.57 -26.06 -8.95
C ALA A 760 29.30 -26.27 -9.80
N TYR A 761 29.45 -26.56 -11.10
CA TYR A 761 28.33 -26.85 -12.00
C TYR A 761 27.61 -28.16 -11.66
N GLU A 762 28.35 -29.23 -11.33
CA GLU A 762 27.78 -30.50 -10.86
C GLU A 762 27.03 -30.35 -9.53
N GLU A 763 27.62 -29.64 -8.55
CA GLU A 763 26.99 -29.41 -7.26
C GLU A 763 25.73 -28.54 -7.38
N MET A 764 25.71 -27.60 -8.34
CA MET A 764 24.51 -26.82 -8.62
C MET A 764 23.43 -27.60 -9.38
N THR A 765 23.83 -28.58 -10.19
CA THR A 765 22.90 -29.53 -10.83
C THR A 765 22.17 -30.39 -9.78
N LYS A 766 22.87 -30.83 -8.72
CA LYS A 766 22.28 -31.56 -7.58
C LYS A 766 21.24 -30.75 -6.78
N LEU A 767 21.25 -29.40 -6.88
CA LEU A 767 20.17 -28.56 -6.34
C LEU A 767 18.96 -28.54 -7.27
N ILE A 768 19.18 -28.37 -8.59
CA ILE A 768 18.12 -28.32 -9.61
C ILE A 768 17.27 -29.59 -9.59
N GLU A 769 17.89 -30.75 -9.40
CA GLU A 769 17.24 -32.07 -9.27
C GLU A 769 16.37 -32.24 -8.01
N LYS A 770 16.62 -31.47 -6.94
CA LYS A 770 16.02 -31.67 -5.61
C LYS A 770 15.01 -30.60 -5.20
N ALA A 771 15.13 -29.39 -5.76
CA ALA A 771 14.27 -28.26 -5.43
C ALA A 771 13.07 -28.19 -6.39
N ARG A 772 11.84 -28.17 -5.86
CA ARG A 772 10.63 -27.92 -6.67
C ARG A 772 10.67 -26.52 -7.32
N ASN A 773 11.09 -25.52 -6.54
CA ASN A 773 11.34 -24.16 -7.01
C ASN A 773 12.85 -23.98 -7.26
N ASN A 774 13.31 -24.11 -8.50
CA ASN A 774 14.74 -24.16 -8.86
C ASN A 774 15.25 -23.03 -9.78
N ALA A 775 14.45 -22.00 -10.06
CA ALA A 775 14.87 -20.86 -10.91
C ALA A 775 16.17 -20.16 -10.43
N SER A 776 16.35 -20.00 -9.12
CA SER A 776 17.59 -19.45 -8.54
C SER A 776 18.79 -20.37 -8.70
N ALA A 777 18.58 -21.69 -8.85
CA ALA A 777 19.64 -22.67 -9.04
C ALA A 777 20.13 -22.68 -10.49
N TYR A 778 19.23 -22.53 -11.48
CA TYR A 778 19.60 -22.26 -12.88
C TYR A 778 20.37 -20.94 -13.02
N GLU A 779 19.90 -19.86 -12.37
CA GLU A 779 20.59 -18.57 -12.37
C GLU A 779 22.02 -18.70 -11.84
N LYS A 780 22.20 -19.33 -10.67
CA LYS A 780 23.53 -19.53 -10.08
C LYS A 780 24.40 -20.52 -10.84
N ARG A 781 23.82 -21.54 -11.50
CA ARG A 781 24.59 -22.48 -12.32
C ARG A 781 25.16 -21.81 -13.58
N SER A 782 24.46 -20.82 -14.14
CA SER A 782 24.93 -20.05 -15.30
C SER A 782 26.25 -19.29 -15.05
N GLU A 783 26.58 -18.99 -13.79
CA GLU A 783 27.86 -18.36 -13.40
C GLU A 783 29.06 -19.34 -13.51
N TYR A 784 28.81 -20.65 -13.59
CA TYR A 784 29.82 -21.71 -13.49
C TYR A 784 30.07 -22.46 -14.80
N CYS A 785 29.39 -22.12 -15.90
CA CYS A 785 29.51 -22.81 -17.19
C CYS A 785 29.86 -21.87 -18.36
N GLU A 786 30.17 -22.47 -19.51
CA GLU A 786 30.47 -21.76 -20.75
C GLU A 786 29.25 -21.05 -21.37
N ARG A 787 29.50 -20.03 -22.21
CA ARG A 787 28.51 -19.05 -22.71
C ARG A 787 27.19 -19.66 -23.23
N GLU A 788 27.24 -20.75 -24.00
CA GLU A 788 26.02 -21.38 -24.54
C GLU A 788 25.22 -22.16 -23.47
N LEU A 789 25.89 -22.80 -22.51
CA LEU A 789 25.21 -23.44 -21.38
C LEU A 789 24.62 -22.39 -20.43
N ALA A 790 25.35 -21.30 -20.18
CA ALA A 790 24.87 -20.18 -19.38
C ALA A 790 23.61 -19.56 -20.02
N LYS A 791 23.61 -19.36 -21.34
CA LYS A 791 22.44 -18.91 -22.09
C LYS A 791 21.25 -19.87 -21.95
N ALA A 792 21.46 -21.18 -22.09
CA ALA A 792 20.40 -22.17 -21.96
C ALA A 792 19.80 -22.21 -20.54
N ASP A 793 20.64 -22.11 -19.50
CA ASP A 793 20.19 -22.00 -18.11
C ASP A 793 19.41 -20.70 -17.87
N LEU A 794 19.88 -19.55 -18.36
CA LEU A 794 19.21 -18.26 -18.21
C LEU A 794 17.89 -18.16 -19.00
N GLU A 795 17.77 -18.87 -20.12
CA GLU A 795 16.49 -19.07 -20.80
C GLU A 795 15.53 -19.98 -20.02
N MET A 796 16.03 -20.85 -19.14
CA MET A 796 15.18 -21.60 -18.19
C MET A 796 14.78 -20.72 -17.00
N VAL A 797 15.67 -19.84 -16.52
CA VAL A 797 15.35 -18.85 -15.48
C VAL A 797 14.15 -18.00 -15.90
N THR A 798 14.17 -17.37 -17.08
CA THR A 798 13.04 -16.51 -17.53
C THR A 798 11.76 -17.29 -17.88
N ARG A 799 11.84 -18.61 -18.09
CA ARG A 799 10.66 -19.48 -18.24
C ARG A 799 9.97 -19.77 -16.90
N LEU A 800 10.75 -19.90 -15.83
CA LEU A 800 10.32 -20.24 -14.46
C LEU A 800 10.02 -19.02 -13.58
N ASP A 801 10.83 -17.97 -13.69
CA ASP A 801 10.79 -16.75 -12.88
C ASP A 801 11.29 -15.55 -13.73
N PRO A 802 10.41 -14.94 -14.54
CA PRO A 802 10.74 -13.77 -15.35
C PRO A 802 10.92 -12.49 -14.54
N LEU A 803 10.68 -12.50 -13.22
CA LEU A 803 10.99 -11.35 -12.35
C LEU A 803 12.48 -11.27 -12.00
N ARG A 804 13.29 -12.26 -12.40
CA ARG A 804 14.75 -12.25 -12.29
C ARG A 804 15.40 -11.37 -13.34
N VAL A 805 16.16 -10.39 -12.86
CA VAL A 805 16.77 -9.34 -13.67
C VAL A 805 18.10 -9.77 -14.32
N TYR A 806 18.83 -10.69 -13.69
CA TYR A 806 20.14 -11.14 -14.18
C TYR A 806 20.12 -11.75 -15.60
N PRO A 807 19.17 -12.63 -15.99
CA PRO A 807 19.07 -13.14 -17.36
C PRO A 807 19.00 -12.05 -18.43
N TYR A 808 18.21 -11.00 -18.20
CA TYR A 808 18.04 -9.90 -19.16
C TYR A 808 19.31 -9.05 -19.27
N ARG A 809 19.96 -8.74 -18.14
CA ARG A 809 21.27 -8.06 -18.12
C ARG A 809 22.34 -8.85 -18.88
N TYR A 810 22.44 -10.15 -18.63
CA TYR A 810 23.42 -11.03 -19.29
C TYR A 810 23.15 -11.14 -20.80
N ARG A 811 21.89 -11.43 -21.20
CA ARG A 811 21.49 -11.54 -22.62
C ARG A 811 21.75 -10.23 -23.36
N ALA A 812 21.42 -9.08 -22.77
CA ALA A 812 21.67 -7.78 -23.38
C ALA A 812 23.16 -7.45 -23.50
N ALA A 813 23.99 -7.81 -22.52
CA ALA A 813 25.45 -7.68 -22.60
C ALA A 813 26.04 -8.56 -23.73
N VAL A 814 25.62 -9.83 -23.84
CA VAL A 814 26.08 -10.72 -24.94
C VAL A 814 25.62 -10.22 -26.31
N LEU A 815 24.43 -9.62 -26.42
CA LEU A 815 23.99 -8.95 -27.65
C LEU A 815 24.86 -7.72 -27.98
N MET A 816 25.26 -6.94 -26.97
CA MET A 816 26.15 -5.79 -27.12
C MET A 816 27.57 -6.20 -27.57
N ASP A 817 28.15 -7.24 -26.97
CA ASP A 817 29.41 -7.87 -27.39
C ASP A 817 29.35 -8.29 -28.88
N ASN A 818 28.22 -8.86 -29.30
CA ASN A 818 27.97 -9.30 -30.68
C ASN A 818 27.62 -8.14 -31.64
N HIS A 819 27.74 -6.89 -31.20
CA HIS A 819 27.35 -5.66 -31.93
C HIS A 819 25.85 -5.57 -32.31
N GLN A 820 24.99 -6.38 -31.70
CA GLN A 820 23.53 -6.37 -31.86
C GLN A 820 22.88 -5.36 -30.91
N THR A 821 23.30 -4.09 -31.01
CA THR A 821 22.98 -3.06 -30.02
C THR A 821 21.49 -2.69 -29.97
N LYS A 822 20.75 -2.81 -31.08
CA LYS A 822 19.30 -2.54 -31.09
C LYS A 822 18.54 -3.62 -30.33
N GLU A 823 18.95 -4.87 -30.54
CA GLU A 823 18.45 -6.06 -29.87
C GLU A 823 18.79 -6.03 -28.37
N ALA A 824 19.99 -5.60 -28.01
CA ALA A 824 20.42 -5.41 -26.62
C ALA A 824 19.55 -4.38 -25.88
N ILE A 825 19.29 -3.22 -26.49
CA ILE A 825 18.40 -2.18 -25.92
C ILE A 825 16.94 -2.66 -25.85
N ALA A 826 16.48 -3.43 -26.84
CA ALA A 826 15.15 -4.02 -26.84
C ALA A 826 14.98 -5.09 -25.74
N GLU A 827 16.00 -5.93 -25.50
CA GLU A 827 16.02 -6.95 -24.45
C GLU A 827 15.81 -6.33 -23.06
N LEU A 828 16.55 -5.26 -22.74
CA LEU A 828 16.37 -4.51 -21.50
C LEU A 828 15.01 -3.81 -21.45
N SER A 829 14.56 -3.22 -22.57
CA SER A 829 13.29 -2.50 -22.62
C SER A 829 12.08 -3.39 -22.38
N ARG A 830 12.11 -4.66 -22.80
CA ARG A 830 11.05 -5.64 -22.49
C ARG A 830 11.01 -5.97 -20.99
N ALA A 831 12.16 -6.15 -20.35
CA ALA A 831 12.22 -6.41 -18.90
C ALA A 831 11.76 -5.20 -18.07
N ILE A 832 12.22 -4.01 -18.46
CA ILE A 832 11.83 -2.72 -17.85
C ILE A 832 10.30 -2.53 -17.90
N ALA A 833 9.64 -2.86 -19.03
CA ALA A 833 8.21 -2.64 -19.23
C ALA A 833 7.27 -3.31 -18.21
N PHE A 834 7.72 -4.37 -17.53
CA PHE A 834 6.95 -5.05 -16.46
C PHE A 834 7.65 -5.05 -15.09
N LYS A 835 8.88 -4.54 -14.98
CA LYS A 835 9.62 -4.45 -13.71
C LYS A 835 10.58 -3.26 -13.67
N ALA A 836 10.34 -2.34 -12.73
CA ALA A 836 11.25 -1.25 -12.44
C ALA A 836 12.46 -1.74 -11.62
N ASP A 837 13.62 -1.90 -12.28
CA ASP A 837 14.88 -2.24 -11.63
C ASP A 837 15.98 -1.23 -12.00
N LEU A 838 16.67 -0.72 -10.99
CA LEU A 838 17.74 0.27 -11.15
C LEU A 838 18.87 -0.21 -12.07
N HIS A 839 19.23 -1.50 -12.01
CA HIS A 839 20.33 -2.03 -12.80
C HIS A 839 19.95 -2.25 -14.27
N LEU A 840 18.66 -2.48 -14.57
CA LEU A 840 18.17 -2.48 -15.95
C LEU A 840 18.24 -1.06 -16.54
N LEU A 841 17.82 -0.06 -15.77
CA LEU A 841 17.87 1.35 -16.18
C LEU A 841 19.31 1.84 -16.35
N HIS A 842 20.20 1.59 -15.39
CA HIS A 842 21.63 1.89 -15.50
C HIS A 842 22.25 1.24 -16.75
N LEU A 843 22.04 -0.06 -16.96
CA LEU A 843 22.63 -0.75 -18.12
C LEU A 843 22.08 -0.23 -19.46
N ARG A 844 20.78 0.11 -19.54
CA ARG A 844 20.21 0.70 -20.76
C ARG A 844 20.67 2.14 -20.99
N ALA A 845 20.87 2.93 -19.92
CA ALA A 845 21.47 4.26 -20.00
C ALA A 845 22.91 4.20 -20.53
N ALA A 846 23.72 3.24 -20.05
CA ALA A 846 25.08 2.99 -20.56
C ALA A 846 25.09 2.57 -22.04
N PHE A 847 24.14 1.74 -22.47
CA PHE A 847 24.00 1.38 -23.89
C PHE A 847 23.54 2.56 -24.75
N HIS A 848 22.70 3.46 -24.22
CA HIS A 848 22.35 4.70 -24.89
C HIS A 848 23.54 5.68 -24.98
N GLU A 849 24.36 5.82 -23.93
CA GLU A 849 25.61 6.60 -23.98
C GLU A 849 26.56 6.07 -25.06
N HIS A 850 26.78 4.75 -25.12
CA HIS A 850 27.65 4.11 -26.11
C HIS A 850 27.20 4.34 -27.57
N VAL A 851 25.88 4.47 -27.81
CA VAL A 851 25.31 4.77 -29.14
C VAL A 851 25.31 6.28 -29.44
N GLY A 852 25.69 7.14 -28.47
CA GLY A 852 25.62 8.60 -28.59
C GLY A 852 24.22 9.17 -28.36
N ASN A 853 23.26 8.37 -27.87
CA ASN A 853 21.92 8.82 -27.51
C ASN A 853 21.91 9.46 -26.11
N VAL A 854 22.49 10.66 -25.99
CA VAL A 854 22.58 11.42 -24.73
C VAL A 854 21.21 11.57 -24.05
N MET A 855 20.17 11.93 -24.81
CA MET A 855 18.81 12.10 -24.25
C MET A 855 18.23 10.79 -23.69
N GLY A 856 18.40 9.67 -24.39
CA GLY A 856 17.97 8.36 -23.89
C GLY A 856 18.74 7.91 -22.66
N ALA A 857 20.02 8.26 -22.57
CA ALA A 857 20.83 8.03 -21.37
C ALA A 857 20.32 8.89 -20.19
N LEU A 858 20.18 10.21 -20.35
CA LEU A 858 19.68 11.12 -19.32
C LEU A 858 18.30 10.70 -18.80
N ARG A 859 17.37 10.36 -19.69
CA ARG A 859 16.03 9.88 -19.32
C ARG A 859 16.09 8.65 -18.43
N ASP A 860 16.85 7.63 -18.84
CA ASP A 860 17.00 6.40 -18.07
C ASP A 860 17.74 6.65 -16.73
N CYS A 861 18.65 7.63 -16.66
CA CYS A 861 19.30 8.08 -15.42
C CYS A 861 18.32 8.73 -14.44
N ARG A 862 17.54 9.72 -14.90
CA ARG A 862 16.53 10.43 -14.11
C ARG A 862 15.43 9.48 -13.60
N ALA A 863 15.10 8.45 -14.39
CA ALA A 863 14.23 7.37 -13.94
C ALA A 863 14.89 6.45 -12.90
N ALA A 864 16.18 6.11 -13.04
CA ALA A 864 16.91 5.31 -12.04
C ALA A 864 17.05 6.06 -10.70
N LEU A 865 17.37 7.35 -10.74
CA LEU A 865 17.45 8.24 -9.57
C LEU A 865 16.06 8.55 -8.97
N SER A 866 14.97 8.25 -9.68
CA SER A 866 13.63 8.23 -9.08
C SER A 866 13.34 6.94 -8.31
N VAL A 867 14.01 5.83 -8.63
CA VAL A 867 13.91 4.54 -7.91
C VAL A 867 14.82 4.52 -6.68
N ASP A 868 16.06 5.03 -6.79
CA ASP A 868 16.97 5.27 -5.67
C ASP A 868 17.69 6.62 -5.83
N PRO A 869 17.23 7.69 -5.15
CA PRO A 869 17.85 9.02 -5.20
C PRO A 869 19.28 9.09 -4.64
N ASN A 870 19.73 8.09 -3.88
CA ASN A 870 21.03 8.08 -3.23
C ASN A 870 22.07 7.22 -3.97
N HIS A 871 21.71 6.65 -5.13
CA HIS A 871 22.57 5.70 -5.84
C HIS A 871 23.80 6.39 -6.47
N GLN A 872 24.93 6.35 -5.77
CA GLN A 872 26.13 7.13 -6.12
C GLN A 872 26.62 6.90 -7.56
N GLU A 873 26.66 5.65 -8.06
CA GLU A 873 27.08 5.38 -9.44
C GLU A 873 26.20 6.11 -10.47
N MET A 874 24.90 6.25 -10.21
CA MET A 874 23.98 6.94 -11.11
C MET A 874 24.05 8.46 -10.96
N LEU A 875 24.41 9.00 -9.79
CA LEU A 875 24.68 10.44 -9.62
C LEU A 875 25.96 10.85 -10.37
N GLU A 876 27.02 10.04 -10.27
CA GLU A 876 28.26 10.21 -11.03
C GLU A 876 28.01 10.03 -12.55
N PHE A 877 27.22 9.03 -12.96
CA PHE A 877 26.83 8.84 -14.35
C PHE A 877 25.99 10.02 -14.87
N HIS A 878 24.98 10.49 -14.12
CA HIS A 878 24.10 11.59 -14.51
C HIS A 878 24.91 12.87 -14.73
N SER A 879 25.73 13.29 -13.77
CA SER A 879 26.56 14.50 -13.91
C SER A 879 27.55 14.43 -15.09
N ARG A 880 28.12 13.25 -15.37
CA ARG A 880 29.03 12.98 -16.49
C ARG A 880 28.34 13.00 -17.87
N VAL A 881 27.04 12.71 -17.95
CA VAL A 881 26.26 12.77 -19.19
C VAL A 881 25.59 14.15 -19.36
N ASN A 882 25.11 14.76 -18.28
CA ASN A 882 24.51 16.09 -18.26
C ASN A 882 25.52 17.18 -18.67
N SER A 883 26.81 17.00 -18.34
CA SER A 883 27.91 17.84 -18.84
C SER A 883 28.27 17.63 -20.33
N ARG A 884 27.49 16.81 -21.06
CA ARG A 884 27.55 16.62 -22.52
C ARG A 884 26.24 16.97 -23.23
N GLU A 885 25.27 17.53 -22.52
CA GLU A 885 24.10 18.14 -23.14
C GLU A 885 24.53 19.47 -23.82
N PRO A 886 24.13 19.72 -25.09
CA PRO A 886 24.77 20.74 -25.95
C PRO A 886 24.22 22.18 -25.82
#